data_AF-Q9BLG6-F1
#
_entry.id   AF-Q9BLG6-F1
#
_cell.length_a   1.000
_cell.length_b   1.000
_cell.length_c   1.000
_cell.angle_alpha   90.00
_cell.angle_beta   90.00
_cell.angle_gamma   90.00
#
_symmetry.space_group_name_H-M   'P 1'
#
loop_
_entity.id
_entity.type
_entity.pdbx_description
1 polymer ?
#
loop_
_entity_poly.entity_id
_entity_poly.type
_entity_poly.pdbx_seq_one_letter_code
_entity_poly.pdbx_strand_id
1 'polypeptide(L)'
;MADVFESLELLFDRPNEPLITPKGENNSVFQLTEQFLTEDYANNGIELNNRFGDDASEKIPLKNLSKLPEFKIATQLPKDAEFSLFLPKHQEMANELLGVLMDVPENELQDLLSTCAFARVNLNPQLFNYCYSVALMHRRDTRKVRVKNFAEVFPSKFLDSQVFTQARETAAVIPPDVPRIPIIIPRDYTATDLEEEHRLAYWREDIGINLHHYHWHLVYPFTANDLSIVAKDRRGELFFYMHQQVIARFNCERLCNSLKRVKKFSNWREPIPEAYFPKLDSLTSSRGWPPRQSGMQWQDLNRAAEGLFVTIDEMERWRRNVEEAIATGTVRLPNGQTRPLDIDTLGNMLESSALSPNRELYGSIHNNGHSFTAYMHDPEHRYLEQFGVIADEATTMRDPFFYRWHAYIDDVFQKHKESAYVRPYTRSELENQGVQVRSVSVETPGGQPNTLNTYWMLSDVNLSRGLDFSDNGPVYARFTHLNYRHFSYRINVNNTGSSRRTTVRIFITPKFDERNVPWIFSDQRKMCIEMDRFVTVLNAGENNIVRQSTESSITIPFEQTFRDLSAQGNDPRRNDLTTFNYCGCGWPQHMLVPKGTEAGMPFQLFVMLSNYDLDRIDQDDGKQLTCVEASSFCGLKDKKYPDRRAMGFPFDRPSSSATSLQDFILPNMGLQDITIQLQNVTEPNPRNPPMSV
;
A
#
# COMPACT_ATOMS: atom_id res chain seq x y z
N MET A 1 15.48 28.62 17.97
CA MET A 1 14.58 27.62 18.56
C MET A 1 14.17 26.74 17.39
N ALA A 2 14.44 25.44 17.47
CA ALA A 2 14.07 24.48 16.43
C ALA A 2 12.56 24.59 16.14
N ASP A 3 12.16 24.47 14.88
CA ASP A 3 10.74 24.31 14.58
C ASP A 3 10.27 22.97 15.16
N VAL A 4 9.18 23.00 15.93
CA VAL A 4 8.61 21.78 16.54
C VAL A 4 8.20 20.76 15.47
N PHE A 5 7.80 21.23 14.28
CA PHE A 5 7.46 20.35 13.17
C PHE A 5 8.70 19.60 12.64
N GLU A 6 9.84 20.28 12.50
CA GLU A 6 11.11 19.66 12.12
C GLU A 6 11.60 18.69 13.21
N SER A 7 11.42 19.06 14.48
CA SER A 7 11.78 18.21 15.63
C SER A 7 10.97 16.91 15.64
N LEU A 8 9.68 16.97 15.31
CA LEU A 8 8.82 15.79 15.14
C LEU A 8 9.32 14.91 13.99
N GLU A 9 9.70 15.49 12.86
CA GLU A 9 10.24 14.74 11.72
C GLU A 9 11.53 13.97 12.03
N LEU A 10 12.39 14.50 12.91
CA LEU A 10 13.62 13.84 13.35
C LEU A 10 13.35 12.59 14.20
N LEU A 11 12.13 12.42 14.75
CA LEU A 11 11.79 11.22 15.50
C LEU A 11 11.69 9.96 14.63
N PHE A 12 11.64 10.09 13.31
CA PHE A 12 11.72 8.98 12.36
C PHE A 12 13.15 8.53 12.03
N ASP A 13 14.14 9.37 12.32
CA ASP A 13 15.52 9.14 11.93
C ASP A 13 16.18 8.08 12.82
N ARG A 14 16.88 7.11 12.21
CA ARG A 14 17.66 6.06 12.90
C ARG A 14 16.84 5.36 13.99
N PRO A 15 15.86 4.53 13.60
CA PRO A 15 14.83 4.03 14.51
C PRO A 15 15.39 3.20 15.67
N ASN A 16 16.51 2.49 15.49
CA ASN A 16 17.13 1.70 16.55
C ASN A 16 18.19 2.47 17.35
N GLU A 17 18.55 3.69 16.93
CA GLU A 17 19.43 4.55 17.72
C GLU A 17 18.68 5.25 18.87
N PRO A 18 19.26 5.30 20.09
CA PRO A 18 18.69 6.04 21.20
C PRO A 18 18.69 7.55 20.90
N LEU A 19 17.83 8.30 21.58
CA LEU A 19 17.82 9.78 21.49
C LEU A 19 19.05 10.44 22.16
N ILE A 20 19.96 9.64 22.73
CA ILE A 20 21.25 10.11 23.25
C ILE A 20 22.14 10.61 22.10
N THR A 21 22.10 9.92 20.95
CA THR A 21 22.90 10.27 19.77
C THR A 21 22.20 11.35 18.93
N PRO A 22 22.95 12.14 18.15
CA PRO A 22 22.39 13.10 17.21
C PRO A 22 21.43 12.45 16.19
N LYS A 23 20.57 13.27 15.59
CA LYS A 23 19.57 12.87 14.59
C LYS A 23 19.62 13.79 13.38
N GLY A 24 19.35 13.19 12.22
CA GLY A 24 19.31 13.84 10.92
C GLY A 24 20.69 14.29 10.43
N GLU A 25 20.71 14.77 9.17
CA GLU A 25 21.95 15.20 8.51
C GLU A 25 22.57 16.45 9.15
N ASN A 26 21.77 17.24 9.88
CA ASN A 26 22.22 18.44 10.57
C ASN A 26 22.85 18.14 11.93
N ASN A 27 22.98 16.89 12.38
CA ASN A 27 23.56 16.59 13.70
C ASN A 27 22.78 17.27 14.85
N SER A 28 21.43 17.19 14.82
CA SER A 28 20.55 17.79 15.83
C SER A 28 20.44 16.88 17.06
N VAL A 29 20.55 17.41 18.28
CA VAL A 29 20.51 16.62 19.52
C VAL A 29 19.29 17.02 20.36
N PHE A 30 18.50 16.03 20.78
CA PHE A 30 17.46 16.22 21.79
C PHE A 30 18.10 16.35 23.17
N GLN A 31 17.77 17.42 23.90
CA GLN A 31 18.30 17.66 25.24
C GLN A 31 17.54 16.77 26.24
N LEU A 32 18.16 15.66 26.61
CA LEU A 32 17.54 14.68 27.49
C LEU A 32 17.62 15.14 28.95
N THR A 33 16.56 14.83 29.70
CA THR A 33 16.54 14.86 31.17
C THR A 33 16.42 13.41 31.68
N GLU A 34 16.51 13.21 32.99
CA GLU A 34 16.36 11.88 33.61
C GLU A 34 15.06 11.17 33.21
N GLN A 35 13.99 11.91 32.88
CA GLN A 35 12.72 11.34 32.42
C GLN A 35 12.83 10.58 31.09
N PHE A 36 13.82 10.90 30.25
CA PHE A 36 13.94 10.36 28.89
C PHE A 36 15.09 9.36 28.75
N LEU A 37 15.66 8.91 29.86
CA LEU A 37 16.68 7.86 29.88
C LEU A 37 16.04 6.49 30.09
N THR A 38 16.66 5.47 29.51
CA THR A 38 16.35 4.07 29.75
C THR A 38 17.26 3.51 30.83
N GLU A 39 16.93 2.34 31.38
CA GLU A 39 17.73 1.69 32.42
C GLU A 39 19.20 1.50 32.01
N ASP A 40 19.45 1.11 30.75
CA ASP A 40 20.81 0.92 30.21
C ASP A 40 21.69 2.17 30.27
N TYR A 41 21.08 3.36 30.28
CA TYR A 41 21.77 4.66 30.26
C TYR A 41 21.46 5.51 31.49
N ALA A 42 20.88 4.93 32.56
CA ALA A 42 20.46 5.69 33.73
C ALA A 42 21.61 6.46 34.41
N ASN A 43 22.82 5.90 34.42
CA ASN A 43 23.98 6.46 35.14
C ASN A 43 24.86 7.39 34.30
N ASN A 44 24.85 7.25 32.97
CA ASN A 44 25.76 7.95 32.06
C ASN A 44 25.05 8.64 30.89
N GLY A 45 23.73 8.48 30.74
CA GLY A 45 22.98 8.96 29.58
C GLY A 45 23.00 10.47 29.41
N ILE A 46 22.89 11.23 30.51
CA ILE A 46 23.01 12.70 30.47
C ILE A 46 24.43 13.13 30.07
N GLU A 47 25.45 12.48 30.63
CA GLU A 47 26.86 12.77 30.30
C GLU A 47 27.14 12.51 28.81
N LEU A 48 26.66 11.37 28.29
CA LEU A 48 26.79 11.02 26.87
C LEU A 48 26.02 12.00 25.97
N ASN A 49 24.78 12.35 26.33
CA ASN A 49 23.97 13.30 25.57
C ASN A 49 24.61 14.70 25.54
N ASN A 50 25.20 15.15 26.66
CA ASN A 50 25.96 16.40 26.71
C ASN A 50 27.18 16.36 25.79
N ARG A 51 27.94 15.26 25.79
CA ARG A 51 29.10 15.09 24.92
C ARG A 51 28.74 15.15 23.44
N PHE A 52 27.66 14.49 23.02
CA PHE A 52 27.16 14.63 21.64
C PHE A 52 26.61 16.04 21.37
N GLY A 53 26.03 16.67 22.38
CA GLY A 53 25.53 18.04 22.32
C GLY A 53 26.63 19.10 22.15
N ASP A 54 27.86 18.87 22.60
CA ASP A 54 28.95 19.85 22.49
C ASP A 54 29.33 20.12 21.02
N ASP A 55 29.21 19.10 20.15
CA ASP A 55 29.47 19.18 18.71
C ASP A 55 28.18 19.29 17.86
N ALA A 56 27.01 19.38 18.50
CA ALA A 56 25.72 19.45 17.81
C ALA A 56 25.50 20.81 17.14
N SER A 57 24.98 20.81 15.90
CA SER A 57 24.63 22.06 15.23
C SER A 57 23.35 22.69 15.81
N GLU A 58 22.50 21.85 16.39
CA GLU A 58 21.21 22.22 16.94
C GLU A 58 20.90 21.42 18.21
N LYS A 59 20.32 22.09 19.21
CA LYS A 59 19.86 21.49 20.46
C LYS A 59 18.35 21.69 20.58
N ILE A 60 17.61 20.59 20.72
CA ILE A 60 16.15 20.56 20.78
C ILE A 60 15.73 20.34 22.24
N PRO A 61 15.23 21.36 22.94
CA PRO A 61 14.76 21.19 24.31
C PRO A 61 13.50 20.32 24.34
N LEU A 62 13.44 19.38 25.27
CA LEU A 62 12.23 18.62 25.58
C LEU A 62 11.53 19.24 26.80
N LYS A 63 10.21 19.41 26.72
CA LYS A 63 9.40 19.87 27.84
C LYS A 63 9.29 18.74 28.86
N ASN A 64 9.52 19.06 30.13
CA ASN A 64 9.36 18.10 31.21
C ASN A 64 7.89 17.66 31.30
N LEU A 65 7.64 16.35 31.27
CA LEU A 65 6.29 15.81 31.33
C LEU A 65 5.80 15.89 32.79
N SER A 66 4.67 16.56 32.98
CA SER A 66 4.03 16.70 34.31
C SER A 66 3.53 15.35 34.84
N LYS A 67 3.18 14.45 33.92
CA LYS A 67 2.85 13.05 34.18
C LYS A 67 3.51 12.19 33.10
N LEU A 68 4.30 11.21 33.51
CA LEU A 68 4.90 10.26 32.58
C LEU A 68 3.81 9.36 31.99
N PRO A 69 3.80 9.15 30.66
CA PRO A 69 2.95 8.15 30.03
C PRO A 69 3.20 6.76 30.61
N GLU A 70 2.13 6.02 30.90
CA GLU A 70 2.20 4.62 31.32
C GLU A 70 1.88 3.73 30.12
N PHE A 71 2.80 2.83 29.78
CA PHE A 71 2.64 1.83 28.74
C PHE A 71 2.66 0.44 29.37
N LYS A 72 1.50 -0.09 29.75
CA LYS A 72 1.40 -1.35 30.51
C LYS A 72 1.47 -2.58 29.61
N ILE A 73 1.03 -2.42 28.35
CA ILE A 73 0.93 -3.51 27.39
C ILE A 73 2.03 -3.35 26.34
N ALA A 74 2.22 -2.16 25.79
CA ALA A 74 3.20 -1.87 24.74
C ALA A 74 4.66 -2.14 25.13
N THR A 75 5.02 -1.99 26.41
CA THR A 75 6.37 -2.30 26.93
C THR A 75 6.68 -3.80 26.98
N GLN A 76 5.66 -4.66 26.86
CA GLN A 76 5.86 -6.10 26.84
C GLN A 76 6.44 -6.60 25.51
N LEU A 77 6.38 -5.78 24.45
CA LEU A 77 7.06 -6.07 23.18
C LEU A 77 8.53 -5.65 23.31
N PRO A 78 9.49 -6.59 23.23
CA PRO A 78 10.91 -6.25 23.30
C PRO A 78 11.30 -5.28 22.18
N LYS A 79 12.31 -4.43 22.44
CA LYS A 79 12.80 -3.45 21.47
C LYS A 79 13.45 -4.10 20.24
N ASP A 80 13.93 -5.33 20.40
CA ASP A 80 14.55 -6.19 19.39
C ASP A 80 13.58 -7.26 18.84
N ALA A 81 12.26 -7.07 19.00
CA ALA A 81 11.24 -7.93 18.40
C ALA A 81 10.66 -7.31 17.11
N GLU A 82 10.06 -8.17 16.26
CA GLU A 82 9.27 -7.71 15.12
C GLU A 82 7.87 -7.29 15.54
N PHE A 83 7.30 -6.32 14.82
CA PHE A 83 5.94 -5.85 15.02
C PHE A 83 5.07 -6.20 13.79
N SER A 84 3.83 -6.59 14.05
CA SER A 84 2.85 -6.88 13.00
C SER A 84 1.44 -6.76 13.57
N LEU A 85 0.56 -6.09 12.84
CA LEU A 85 -0.84 -5.93 13.26
C LEU A 85 -1.62 -7.24 13.14
N PHE A 86 -1.18 -8.24 12.38
CA PHE A 86 -1.89 -9.52 12.29
C PHE A 86 -1.89 -10.30 13.62
N LEU A 87 -1.06 -9.90 14.58
CA LEU A 87 -0.93 -10.49 15.91
C LEU A 87 -1.86 -9.78 16.91
N PRO A 88 -2.80 -10.49 17.57
CA PRO A 88 -3.77 -9.85 18.47
C PRO A 88 -3.14 -9.00 19.58
N LYS A 89 -2.08 -9.47 20.24
CA LYS A 89 -1.41 -8.66 21.27
C LYS A 89 -0.76 -7.41 20.72
N HIS A 90 -0.19 -7.46 19.52
CA HIS A 90 0.41 -6.27 18.89
C HIS A 90 -0.66 -5.23 18.54
N GLN A 91 -1.89 -5.65 18.21
CA GLN A 91 -3.03 -4.73 18.05
C GLN A 91 -3.35 -4.02 19.37
N GLU A 92 -3.38 -4.74 20.50
CA GLU A 92 -3.61 -4.15 21.82
C GLU A 92 -2.52 -3.14 22.20
N MET A 93 -1.26 -3.48 21.95
CA MET A 93 -0.10 -2.60 22.16
C MET A 93 -0.20 -1.34 21.29
N ALA A 94 -0.56 -1.48 20.01
CA ALA A 94 -0.72 -0.36 19.10
C ALA A 94 -1.88 0.55 19.51
N ASN A 95 -2.98 -0.03 19.99
CA ASN A 95 -4.14 0.70 20.49
C ASN A 95 -3.83 1.49 21.78
N GLU A 96 -3.05 0.92 22.70
CA GLU A 96 -2.59 1.62 23.91
C GLU A 96 -1.73 2.84 23.55
N LEU A 97 -0.68 2.64 22.74
CA LEU A 97 0.21 3.74 22.35
C LEU A 97 -0.52 4.80 21.54
N LEU A 98 -1.36 4.39 20.57
CA LEU A 98 -2.12 5.35 19.77
C LEU A 98 -3.07 6.19 20.63
N GLY A 99 -3.74 5.59 21.62
CA GLY A 99 -4.56 6.31 22.59
C GLY A 99 -3.77 7.41 23.30
N VAL A 100 -2.60 7.07 23.84
CA VAL A 100 -1.72 8.05 24.52
C VAL A 100 -1.33 9.21 23.60
N LEU A 101 -0.94 8.94 22.35
CA LEU A 101 -0.52 9.99 21.42
C LEU A 101 -1.69 10.88 20.96
N MET A 102 -2.88 10.31 20.83
CA MET A 102 -4.09 11.04 20.46
C MET A 102 -4.66 11.87 21.62
N ASP A 103 -4.47 11.44 22.87
CA ASP A 103 -4.97 12.11 24.07
C ASP A 103 -4.16 13.36 24.48
N VAL A 104 -2.97 13.56 23.91
CA VAL A 104 -2.22 14.81 24.11
C VAL A 104 -3.08 16.00 23.64
N PRO A 105 -3.27 17.06 24.45
CA PRO A 105 -4.14 18.19 24.09
C PRO A 105 -3.80 18.79 22.72
N GLU A 106 -4.82 19.16 21.95
CA GLU A 106 -4.65 19.77 20.63
C GLU A 106 -3.92 21.12 20.75
N ASN A 107 -2.96 21.36 19.85
CA ASN A 107 -2.08 22.54 19.77
C ASN A 107 -0.98 22.61 20.85
N GLU A 108 -0.87 21.64 21.76
CA GLU A 108 0.25 21.51 22.70
C GLU A 108 1.40 20.71 22.08
N LEU A 109 1.97 21.22 20.97
CA LEU A 109 2.96 20.49 20.16
C LEU A 109 4.25 20.14 20.91
N GLN A 110 4.61 20.91 21.95
CA GLN A 110 5.77 20.61 22.80
C GLN A 110 5.50 19.45 23.76
N ASP A 111 4.27 19.32 24.26
CA ASP A 111 3.86 18.14 25.04
C ASP A 111 3.80 16.91 24.14
N LEU A 112 3.31 17.05 22.91
CA LEU A 112 3.31 15.98 21.93
C LEU A 112 4.73 15.52 21.61
N LEU A 113 5.64 16.44 21.29
CA LEU A 113 7.04 16.13 21.01
C LEU A 113 7.69 15.36 22.16
N SER A 114 7.49 15.84 23.39
CA SER A 114 8.05 15.20 24.60
C SER A 114 7.43 13.83 24.87
N THR A 115 6.13 13.69 24.64
CA THR A 115 5.42 12.40 24.76
C THR A 115 5.91 11.40 23.70
N CYS A 116 6.09 11.83 22.46
CA CYS A 116 6.64 11.01 21.38
C CYS A 116 8.10 10.63 21.64
N ALA A 117 8.93 11.55 22.14
CA ALA A 117 10.31 11.27 22.54
C ALA A 117 10.36 10.22 23.66
N PHE A 118 9.51 10.38 24.69
CA PHE A 118 9.38 9.40 25.78
C PHE A 118 8.89 8.02 25.28
N ALA A 119 7.92 7.97 24.36
CA ALA A 119 7.47 6.73 23.75
C ALA A 119 8.60 6.06 22.93
N ARG A 120 9.30 6.84 22.09
CA ARG A 120 10.39 6.34 21.25
C ARG A 120 11.50 5.68 22.07
N VAL A 121 11.92 6.29 23.18
CA VAL A 121 13.02 5.73 23.99
C VAL A 121 12.60 4.49 24.77
N ASN A 122 11.30 4.27 25.02
CA ASN A 122 10.82 3.17 25.88
C ASN A 122 10.20 2.00 25.12
N LEU A 123 9.81 2.17 23.86
CA LEU A 123 9.01 1.18 23.13
C LEU A 123 9.77 0.59 21.94
N ASN A 124 9.22 -0.52 21.42
CA ASN A 124 9.68 -1.13 20.18
C ASN A 124 9.65 -0.11 19.02
N PRO A 125 10.72 -0.01 18.21
CA PRO A 125 10.86 1.04 17.21
C PRO A 125 9.86 0.92 16.05
N GLN A 126 9.48 -0.31 15.67
CA GLN A 126 8.49 -0.54 14.62
C GLN A 126 7.07 -0.21 15.11
N LEU A 127 6.72 -0.65 16.33
CA LEU A 127 5.46 -0.27 17.00
C LEU A 127 5.34 1.25 17.14
N PHE A 128 6.40 1.90 17.65
CA PHE A 128 6.45 3.35 17.77
C PHE A 128 6.24 4.03 16.43
N ASN A 129 6.99 3.64 15.39
CA ASN A 129 6.88 4.24 14.06
C ASN A 129 5.46 4.13 13.49
N TYR A 130 4.83 2.97 13.60
CA TYR A 130 3.46 2.76 13.15
C TYR A 130 2.48 3.70 13.88
N CYS A 131 2.43 3.63 15.21
CA CYS A 131 1.50 4.45 16.00
C CYS A 131 1.76 5.94 15.85
N TYR A 132 3.04 6.34 15.76
CA TYR A 132 3.45 7.72 15.54
C TYR A 132 2.96 8.23 14.19
N SER A 133 3.14 7.45 13.12
CA SER A 133 2.65 7.79 11.79
C SER A 133 1.13 7.94 11.76
N VAL A 134 0.38 6.99 12.35
CA VAL A 134 -1.08 7.07 12.45
C VAL A 134 -1.51 8.32 13.23
N ALA A 135 -0.90 8.60 14.38
CA ALA A 135 -1.21 9.78 15.18
C ALA A 135 -0.98 11.08 14.39
N LEU A 136 0.17 11.22 13.71
CA LEU A 136 0.49 12.38 12.89
C LEU A 136 -0.48 12.58 11.71
N MET A 137 -1.04 11.49 11.17
CA MET A 137 -2.01 11.55 10.06
C MET A 137 -3.40 12.00 10.52
N HIS A 138 -3.78 11.67 11.76
CA HIS A 138 -5.12 11.85 12.31
C HIS A 138 -5.27 13.10 13.18
N ARG A 139 -4.22 13.55 13.87
CA ARG A 139 -4.25 14.78 14.63
C ARG A 139 -4.36 16.02 13.73
N ARG A 140 -5.10 17.03 14.18
CA ARG A 140 -5.38 18.25 13.41
C ARG A 140 -4.23 19.27 13.47
N ASP A 141 -3.48 19.27 14.56
CA ASP A 141 -2.36 20.17 14.83
C ASP A 141 -1.03 19.70 14.20
N THR A 142 -0.95 18.44 13.74
CA THR A 142 0.27 17.85 13.13
C THR A 142 0.27 17.85 11.61
N ARG A 143 -0.71 18.51 10.96
CA ARG A 143 -0.88 18.49 9.49
C ARG A 143 0.37 18.91 8.71
N LYS A 144 1.26 19.70 9.31
CA LYS A 144 2.51 20.19 8.70
C LYS A 144 3.70 19.26 8.87
N VAL A 145 3.63 18.27 9.77
CA VAL A 145 4.71 17.28 9.96
C VAL A 145 4.71 16.35 8.76
N ARG A 146 5.86 16.06 8.18
CA ARG A 146 5.98 15.10 7.09
C ARG A 146 6.35 13.71 7.62
N VAL A 147 5.46 12.74 7.47
CA VAL A 147 5.76 11.32 7.70
C VAL A 147 6.83 10.90 6.71
N LYS A 148 7.93 10.34 7.22
CA LYS A 148 9.08 9.97 6.40
C LYS A 148 8.81 8.71 5.61
N ASN A 149 9.49 8.58 4.47
CA ASN A 149 9.36 7.42 3.60
C ASN A 149 9.73 6.14 4.36
N PHE A 150 8.80 5.18 4.42
CA PHE A 150 9.02 3.95 5.17
C PHE A 150 10.18 3.10 4.63
N ALA A 151 10.47 3.18 3.32
CA ALA A 151 11.64 2.52 2.72
C ALA A 151 12.97 3.20 3.07
N GLU A 152 12.96 4.47 3.50
CA GLU A 152 14.16 5.13 4.02
C GLU A 152 14.32 4.91 5.53
N VAL A 153 13.22 4.73 6.27
CA VAL A 153 13.24 4.50 7.73
C VAL A 153 13.55 3.03 8.08
N PHE A 154 12.90 2.08 7.40
CA PHE A 154 13.14 0.63 7.56
C PHE A 154 13.51 -0.01 6.21
N PRO A 155 14.66 0.35 5.62
CA PRO A 155 15.08 -0.13 4.29
C PRO A 155 15.20 -1.65 4.21
N SER A 156 15.44 -2.34 5.33
CA SER A 156 15.54 -3.80 5.41
C SER A 156 14.26 -4.56 5.11
N LYS A 157 13.10 -3.89 5.15
CA LYS A 157 11.83 -4.47 4.66
C LYS A 157 11.74 -4.46 3.13
N PHE A 158 12.63 -3.72 2.46
CA PHE A 158 12.53 -3.44 1.03
C PHE A 158 13.68 -3.97 0.18
N LEU A 159 14.84 -4.22 0.79
CA LEU A 159 16.09 -4.49 0.08
C LEU A 159 16.72 -5.80 0.54
N ASP A 160 17.45 -6.43 -0.37
CA ASP A 160 18.30 -7.60 -0.10
C ASP A 160 19.24 -7.32 1.08
N SER A 161 19.33 -8.27 2.02
CA SER A 161 20.12 -8.10 3.23
C SER A 161 21.61 -7.91 2.97
N GLN A 162 22.12 -8.43 1.85
CA GLN A 162 23.52 -8.25 1.44
C GLN A 162 23.89 -6.78 1.24
N VAL A 163 22.91 -5.91 0.93
CA VAL A 163 23.17 -4.48 0.70
C VAL A 163 23.66 -3.76 1.96
N PHE A 164 23.23 -4.20 3.14
CA PHE A 164 23.50 -3.45 4.37
C PHE A 164 24.96 -3.54 4.83
N THR A 165 25.63 -4.65 4.57
CA THR A 165 27.08 -4.76 4.84
C THR A 165 27.86 -3.83 3.92
N GLN A 166 27.51 -3.78 2.63
CA GLN A 166 28.13 -2.88 1.66
C GLN A 166 27.82 -1.40 1.97
N ALA A 167 26.61 -1.11 2.47
CA ALA A 167 26.21 0.22 2.89
C ALA A 167 27.01 0.70 4.10
N ARG A 168 27.21 -0.15 5.11
CA ARG A 168 28.06 0.16 6.27
C ARG A 168 29.52 0.37 5.88
N GLU A 169 30.06 -0.49 5.01
CA GLU A 169 31.42 -0.31 4.46
C GLU A 169 31.55 1.04 3.73
N THR A 170 30.60 1.34 2.85
CA THR A 170 30.56 2.61 2.11
C THR A 170 30.50 3.81 3.05
N ALA A 171 29.66 3.74 4.09
CA ALA A 171 29.51 4.81 5.07
C ALA A 171 30.79 5.05 5.87
N ALA A 172 31.48 3.98 6.30
CA ALA A 172 32.67 4.06 7.15
C ALA A 172 33.95 4.39 6.38
N VAL A 173 34.07 3.95 5.12
CA VAL A 173 35.30 4.12 4.31
C VAL A 173 35.31 5.44 3.56
N ILE A 174 34.16 5.87 3.03
CA ILE A 174 34.04 7.05 2.18
C ILE A 174 33.48 8.21 2.99
N PRO A 175 34.24 9.31 3.18
CA PRO A 175 33.77 10.50 3.89
C PRO A 175 32.44 11.04 3.33
N PRO A 176 31.59 11.66 4.16
CA PRO A 176 30.25 12.11 3.77
C PRO A 176 30.23 13.22 2.70
N ASP A 177 31.32 13.97 2.56
CA ASP A 177 31.51 15.02 1.55
C ASP A 177 31.94 14.48 0.18
N VAL A 178 32.29 13.20 0.10
CA VAL A 178 32.66 12.52 -1.15
C VAL A 178 31.45 11.75 -1.70
N PRO A 179 31.10 11.93 -2.99
CA PRO A 179 30.03 11.16 -3.62
C PRO A 179 30.28 9.65 -3.50
N ARG A 180 29.31 8.93 -2.95
CA ARG A 180 29.34 7.47 -2.80
C ARG A 180 28.70 6.81 -4.03
N ILE A 181 29.36 5.79 -4.57
CA ILE A 181 28.83 5.00 -5.69
C ILE A 181 27.61 4.22 -5.20
N PRO A 182 26.46 4.29 -5.90
CA PRO A 182 25.28 3.53 -5.50
C PRO A 182 25.52 2.02 -5.53
N ILE A 183 25.06 1.33 -4.50
CA ILE A 183 25.14 -0.13 -4.39
C ILE A 183 24.07 -0.74 -5.30
N ILE A 184 24.49 -1.56 -6.26
CA ILE A 184 23.57 -2.15 -7.24
C ILE A 184 22.81 -3.32 -6.61
N ILE A 185 21.48 -3.23 -6.60
CA ILE A 185 20.60 -4.34 -6.24
C ILE A 185 20.41 -5.23 -7.47
N PRO A 186 20.78 -6.52 -7.42
CA PRO A 186 20.51 -7.43 -8.53
C PRO A 186 19.01 -7.62 -8.72
N ARG A 187 18.58 -7.78 -9.99
CA ARG A 187 17.18 -8.11 -10.30
C ARG A 187 16.77 -9.47 -9.72
N ASP A 188 17.70 -10.42 -9.78
CA ASP A 188 17.50 -11.80 -9.37
C ASP A 188 18.27 -12.04 -8.06
N TYR A 189 17.58 -11.86 -6.93
CA TYR A 189 18.19 -12.04 -5.60
C TYR A 189 17.42 -13.05 -4.74
N THR A 190 16.08 -13.11 -4.86
CA THR A 190 15.27 -14.07 -4.10
C THR A 190 15.32 -15.48 -4.69
N ALA A 191 15.31 -15.59 -6.02
CA ALA A 191 15.46 -16.81 -6.79
C ALA A 191 16.09 -16.52 -8.17
N THR A 192 16.08 -17.52 -9.05
CA THR A 192 16.46 -17.40 -10.47
C THR A 192 15.30 -17.94 -11.32
N ASP A 193 15.37 -17.81 -12.65
CA ASP A 193 14.36 -18.35 -13.58
C ASP A 193 14.17 -19.89 -13.53
N LEU A 194 14.99 -20.60 -12.74
CA LEU A 194 14.72 -22.01 -12.38
C LEU A 194 13.43 -22.17 -11.57
N GLU A 195 13.04 -21.14 -10.81
CA GLU A 195 11.76 -21.03 -10.11
C GLU A 195 10.76 -20.27 -10.99
N GLU A 196 9.65 -20.89 -11.39
CA GLU A 196 8.74 -20.27 -12.36
C GLU A 196 8.08 -18.98 -11.85
N GLU A 197 7.82 -18.92 -10.54
CA GLU A 197 7.26 -17.73 -9.88
C GLU A 197 8.25 -16.56 -9.81
N HIS A 198 9.56 -16.81 -10.04
CA HIS A 198 10.59 -15.76 -10.08
C HIS A 198 10.40 -14.79 -11.24
N ARG A 199 9.76 -15.22 -12.34
CA ARG A 199 9.44 -14.34 -13.48
C ARG A 199 8.63 -13.11 -13.07
N LEU A 200 7.95 -13.17 -11.94
CA LEU A 200 7.10 -12.10 -11.39
C LEU A 200 7.77 -11.32 -10.26
N ALA A 201 9.04 -11.59 -9.94
CA ALA A 201 9.78 -10.89 -8.88
C ALA A 201 9.78 -9.37 -9.09
N TYR A 202 9.94 -8.88 -10.32
CA TYR A 202 9.89 -7.45 -10.63
C TYR A 202 8.58 -6.75 -10.22
N TRP A 203 7.48 -7.51 -10.06
CA TRP A 203 6.19 -7.01 -9.63
C TRP A 203 6.00 -7.23 -8.13
N ARG A 204 6.24 -8.47 -7.65
CA ARG A 204 6.06 -8.84 -6.24
C ARG A 204 6.99 -8.05 -5.31
N GLU A 205 8.21 -7.81 -5.77
CA GLU A 205 9.31 -7.25 -4.98
C GLU A 205 9.58 -5.77 -5.34
N ASP A 206 8.72 -5.16 -6.16
CA ASP A 206 8.76 -3.72 -6.43
C ASP A 206 8.54 -2.94 -5.13
N ILE A 207 9.47 -2.03 -4.84
CA ILE A 207 9.45 -1.22 -3.62
C ILE A 207 8.19 -0.32 -3.60
N GLY A 208 7.78 0.23 -4.74
CA GLY A 208 6.62 1.12 -4.83
C GLY A 208 5.29 0.41 -4.59
N ILE A 209 5.12 -0.82 -5.08
CA ILE A 209 3.92 -1.65 -4.85
C ILE A 209 3.82 -2.01 -3.37
N ASN A 210 4.92 -2.44 -2.75
CA ASN A 210 4.93 -2.77 -1.33
C ASN A 210 4.71 -1.52 -0.44
N LEU A 211 5.26 -0.37 -0.83
CA LEU A 211 4.96 0.91 -0.17
C LEU A 211 3.49 1.29 -0.30
N HIS A 212 2.87 1.13 -1.47
CA HIS A 212 1.44 1.39 -1.66
C HIS A 212 0.60 0.55 -0.69
N HIS A 213 0.89 -0.77 -0.61
CA HIS A 213 0.16 -1.68 0.25
C HIS A 213 0.29 -1.31 1.74
N TYR A 214 1.51 -1.03 2.19
CA TYR A 214 1.74 -0.52 3.55
C TYR A 214 0.96 0.76 3.83
N HIS A 215 1.04 1.78 2.96
CA HIS A 215 0.34 3.04 3.17
C HIS A 215 -1.18 2.89 3.09
N TRP A 216 -1.70 1.99 2.27
CA TRP A 216 -3.13 1.71 2.22
C TRP A 216 -3.63 1.19 3.57
N HIS A 217 -2.92 0.22 4.17
CA HIS A 217 -3.26 -0.32 5.49
C HIS A 217 -2.99 0.68 6.63
N LEU A 218 -2.00 1.57 6.48
CA LEU A 218 -1.76 2.68 7.41
C LEU A 218 -2.92 3.70 7.39
N VAL A 219 -3.45 4.02 6.20
CA VAL A 219 -4.61 4.90 6.03
C VAL A 219 -5.90 4.22 6.46
N TYR A 220 -6.07 2.93 6.19
CA TYR A 220 -7.29 2.17 6.49
C TYR A 220 -7.04 1.04 7.49
N PRO A 221 -6.60 1.36 8.73
CA PRO A 221 -6.31 0.34 9.72
C PRO A 221 -7.59 -0.39 10.09
N PHE A 222 -7.48 -1.70 10.36
CA PHE A 222 -8.63 -2.52 10.70
C PHE A 222 -8.95 -2.48 12.22
N THR A 223 -8.09 -1.90 13.06
CA THR A 223 -8.26 -1.77 14.50
C THR A 223 -7.81 -0.39 15.00
N ALA A 224 -8.54 0.18 15.96
CA ALA A 224 -8.19 1.34 16.77
C ALA A 224 -9.16 1.42 17.96
N ASN A 225 -8.74 1.99 19.09
CA ASN A 225 -9.65 2.29 20.21
C ASN A 225 -10.69 3.35 19.82
N ASP A 226 -10.27 4.41 19.15
CA ASP A 226 -11.18 5.37 18.52
C ASP A 226 -11.67 4.81 17.18
N LEU A 227 -12.92 4.34 17.18
CA LEU A 227 -13.55 3.81 15.97
C LEU A 227 -13.61 4.84 14.82
N SER A 228 -13.51 6.14 15.07
CA SER A 228 -13.47 7.15 14.00
C SER A 228 -12.22 7.03 13.10
N ILE A 229 -11.12 6.47 13.64
CA ILE A 229 -9.90 6.18 12.88
C ILE A 229 -10.15 5.04 11.89
N VAL A 230 -10.94 4.02 12.27
CA VAL A 230 -11.26 2.86 11.43
C VAL A 230 -12.44 3.16 10.49
N ALA A 231 -13.46 3.89 10.97
CA ALA A 231 -14.74 4.16 10.31
C ALA A 231 -14.65 5.21 9.19
N LYS A 232 -13.74 4.98 8.24
CA LYS A 232 -13.63 5.77 7.00
C LYS A 232 -14.67 5.31 5.97
N ASP A 233 -15.07 6.23 5.10
CA ASP A 233 -16.13 6.01 4.11
C ASP A 233 -15.86 4.77 3.23
N ARG A 234 -16.80 3.83 3.22
CA ARG A 234 -16.81 2.62 2.38
C ARG A 234 -15.51 1.80 2.42
N ARG A 235 -14.82 1.79 3.57
CA ARG A 235 -13.49 1.17 3.67
C ARG A 235 -13.50 -0.36 3.50
N GLY A 236 -14.61 -1.03 3.78
CA GLY A 236 -14.76 -2.46 3.52
C GLY A 236 -14.94 -2.76 2.03
N GLU A 237 -15.68 -1.91 1.30
CA GLU A 237 -15.76 -1.99 -0.16
C GLU A 237 -14.39 -1.67 -0.81
N LEU A 238 -13.67 -0.69 -0.26
CA LEU A 238 -12.34 -0.33 -0.73
C LEU A 238 -11.32 -1.44 -0.46
N PHE A 239 -11.42 -2.12 0.69
CA PHE A 239 -10.63 -3.32 0.98
C PHE A 239 -10.83 -4.38 -0.10
N PHE A 240 -12.08 -4.68 -0.46
CA PHE A 240 -12.37 -5.57 -1.58
C PHE A 240 -11.74 -5.06 -2.89
N TYR A 241 -12.00 -3.79 -3.24
CA TYR A 241 -11.68 -3.29 -4.56
C TYR A 241 -10.18 -3.15 -4.81
N MET A 242 -9.43 -2.61 -3.85
CA MET A 242 -7.98 -2.47 -3.95
C MET A 242 -7.33 -3.84 -4.16
N HIS A 243 -7.69 -4.83 -3.34
CA HIS A 243 -7.13 -6.18 -3.45
C HIS A 243 -7.62 -6.94 -4.70
N GLN A 244 -8.85 -6.72 -5.16
CA GLN A 244 -9.32 -7.26 -6.44
C GLN A 244 -8.47 -6.74 -7.59
N GLN A 245 -8.17 -5.44 -7.61
CA GLN A 245 -7.36 -4.80 -8.64
C GLN A 245 -5.89 -5.26 -8.59
N VAL A 246 -5.35 -5.47 -7.39
CA VAL A 246 -4.06 -6.15 -7.18
C VAL A 246 -4.03 -7.54 -7.84
N ILE A 247 -5.06 -8.37 -7.61
CA ILE A 247 -5.16 -9.70 -8.24
C ILE A 247 -5.34 -9.61 -9.76
N ALA A 248 -6.16 -8.69 -10.25
CA ALA A 248 -6.37 -8.49 -11.69
C ALA A 248 -5.07 -8.06 -12.40
N ARG A 249 -4.33 -7.12 -11.82
CA ARG A 249 -3.01 -6.66 -12.30
C ARG A 249 -1.98 -7.78 -12.24
N PHE A 250 -1.89 -8.50 -11.13
CA PHE A 250 -1.00 -9.65 -10.98
C PHE A 250 -1.30 -10.74 -12.03
N ASN A 251 -2.57 -11.05 -12.28
CA ASN A 251 -2.95 -12.00 -13.32
C ASN A 251 -2.62 -11.51 -14.73
N CYS A 252 -2.71 -10.20 -15.00
CA CYS A 252 -2.21 -9.63 -16.26
C CYS A 252 -0.69 -9.87 -16.41
N GLU A 253 0.08 -9.66 -15.34
CA GLU A 253 1.53 -9.96 -15.35
C GLU A 253 1.82 -11.45 -15.54
N ARG A 254 1.06 -12.35 -14.89
CA ARG A 254 1.20 -13.81 -15.07
C ARG A 254 1.07 -14.19 -16.54
N LEU A 255 0.03 -13.69 -17.21
CA LEU A 255 -0.20 -13.93 -18.64
C LEU A 255 0.93 -13.36 -19.51
N CYS A 256 1.48 -12.20 -19.16
CA CYS A 256 2.65 -11.62 -19.84
C CYS A 256 3.96 -12.41 -19.64
N ASN A 257 3.99 -13.38 -18.71
CA ASN A 257 5.17 -14.18 -18.35
C ASN A 257 4.94 -15.69 -18.50
N SER A 258 3.97 -16.06 -19.36
CA SER A 258 3.64 -17.46 -19.67
C SER A 258 3.22 -18.29 -18.44
N LEU A 259 2.58 -17.64 -17.47
CA LEU A 259 1.94 -18.26 -16.32
C LEU A 259 0.42 -18.14 -16.42
N LYS A 260 -0.29 -19.06 -15.78
CA LYS A 260 -1.75 -19.04 -15.71
C LYS A 260 -2.24 -18.02 -14.69
N ARG A 261 -3.52 -17.63 -14.71
CA ARG A 261 -4.17 -16.98 -13.56
C ARG A 261 -3.83 -17.71 -12.25
N VAL A 262 -3.64 -16.94 -11.19
CA VAL A 262 -3.29 -17.46 -9.87
C VAL A 262 -4.36 -18.43 -9.35
N LYS A 263 -3.93 -19.56 -8.80
CA LYS A 263 -4.83 -20.55 -8.20
C LYS A 263 -5.18 -20.12 -6.77
N LYS A 264 -6.45 -19.88 -6.47
CA LYS A 264 -6.91 -19.60 -5.09
C LYS A 264 -6.53 -20.70 -4.10
N PHE A 265 -6.23 -20.35 -2.85
CA PHE A 265 -6.00 -21.31 -1.76
C PHE A 265 -7.31 -21.56 -0.99
N SER A 266 -8.13 -22.48 -1.49
CA SER A 266 -9.47 -22.77 -0.93
C SER A 266 -9.56 -24.07 -0.13
N ASN A 267 -8.55 -24.94 -0.20
CA ASN A 267 -8.42 -26.11 0.66
C ASN A 267 -7.28 -25.86 1.65
N TRP A 268 -7.64 -25.54 2.88
CA TRP A 268 -6.71 -25.05 3.90
C TRP A 268 -5.88 -26.14 4.58
N ARG A 269 -6.07 -27.40 4.15
CA ARG A 269 -5.32 -28.57 4.63
C ARG A 269 -4.40 -29.16 3.57
N GLU A 270 -4.39 -28.60 2.36
CA GLU A 270 -3.48 -29.03 1.30
C GLU A 270 -2.07 -28.43 1.49
N PRO A 271 -1.01 -29.18 1.10
CA PRO A 271 0.32 -28.61 0.97
C PRO A 271 0.34 -27.39 0.05
N ILE A 272 1.10 -26.38 0.42
CA ILE A 272 1.34 -25.17 -0.35
C ILE A 272 2.59 -25.40 -1.21
N PRO A 273 2.47 -25.60 -2.53
CA PRO A 273 3.61 -25.92 -3.37
C PRO A 273 4.56 -24.73 -3.57
N GLU A 274 4.08 -23.49 -3.50
CA GLU A 274 4.91 -22.31 -3.73
C GLU A 274 5.84 -22.04 -2.54
N ALA A 275 7.14 -22.23 -2.73
CA ALA A 275 8.16 -21.81 -1.79
C ALA A 275 8.46 -20.31 -1.91
N TYR A 276 9.04 -19.71 -0.86
CA TYR A 276 9.60 -18.36 -0.94
C TYR A 276 10.71 -18.15 0.08
N PHE A 277 11.85 -17.63 -0.38
CA PHE A 277 13.03 -17.32 0.43
C PHE A 277 13.36 -15.83 0.31
N PRO A 278 12.92 -14.98 1.25
CA PRO A 278 12.78 -13.53 1.04
C PRO A 278 14.11 -12.77 0.94
N LYS A 279 15.21 -13.30 1.47
CA LYS A 279 16.53 -12.62 1.57
C LYS A 279 16.48 -11.28 2.30
N LEU A 280 15.52 -11.12 3.21
CA LEU A 280 15.41 -9.96 4.08
C LEU A 280 15.94 -10.34 5.47
N ASP A 281 16.72 -9.44 6.07
CA ASP A 281 17.13 -9.50 7.47
C ASP A 281 16.67 -8.24 8.17
N SER A 282 16.02 -8.38 9.31
CA SER A 282 15.60 -7.22 10.09
C SER A 282 16.79 -6.57 10.80
N LEU A 283 16.90 -5.25 10.65
CA LEU A 283 17.87 -4.43 11.39
C LEU A 283 17.44 -4.19 12.85
N THR A 284 16.16 -4.41 13.18
CA THR A 284 15.64 -4.28 14.55
C THR A 284 15.91 -5.54 15.36
N SER A 285 15.48 -6.70 14.86
CA SER A 285 15.62 -7.97 15.60
C SER A 285 16.94 -8.70 15.36
N SER A 286 17.71 -8.27 14.36
CA SER A 286 18.91 -9.00 13.91
C SER A 286 18.60 -10.47 13.59
N ARG A 287 17.43 -10.72 12.99
CA ARG A 287 16.96 -12.04 12.55
C ARG A 287 16.54 -11.97 11.08
N GLY A 288 16.82 -13.05 10.36
CA GLY A 288 16.31 -13.25 9.01
C GLY A 288 14.80 -13.50 9.03
N TRP A 289 14.11 -13.03 7.99
CA TRP A 289 12.69 -13.33 7.81
C TRP A 289 12.55 -14.81 7.43
N PRO A 290 11.86 -15.64 8.24
CA PRO A 290 11.79 -17.06 8.00
C PRO A 290 11.24 -17.39 6.60
N PRO A 291 11.92 -18.25 5.82
CA PRO A 291 11.42 -18.66 4.52
C PRO A 291 10.30 -19.69 4.65
N ARG A 292 9.53 -19.88 3.58
CA ARG A 292 8.61 -21.00 3.44
C ARG A 292 9.16 -21.99 2.41
N GLN A 293 9.46 -23.21 2.85
CA GLN A 293 9.80 -24.30 1.93
C GLN A 293 8.56 -24.83 1.21
N SER A 294 8.76 -25.42 0.02
CA SER A 294 7.68 -26.03 -0.76
C SER A 294 7.02 -27.18 0.01
N GLY A 295 5.69 -27.25 -0.06
CA GLY A 295 4.89 -28.35 0.49
C GLY A 295 4.54 -28.19 1.97
N MET A 296 4.85 -27.07 2.62
CA MET A 296 4.38 -26.78 3.97
C MET A 296 2.86 -26.68 4.02
N GLN A 297 2.28 -26.94 5.19
CA GLN A 297 0.85 -26.93 5.43
C GLN A 297 0.54 -26.04 6.63
N TRP A 298 -0.67 -25.46 6.62
CA TRP A 298 -1.21 -24.83 7.83
C TRP A 298 -1.28 -25.85 8.96
N GLN A 299 -0.94 -25.38 10.15
CA GLN A 299 -1.02 -26.09 11.41
C GLN A 299 -1.72 -25.18 12.40
N ASP A 300 -2.43 -25.76 13.37
CA ASP A 300 -3.10 -24.98 14.40
C ASP A 300 -2.11 -24.09 15.14
N LEU A 301 -2.48 -22.83 15.36
CA LEU A 301 -1.60 -21.85 15.98
C LEU A 301 -1.86 -21.84 17.48
N ASN A 302 -0.80 -22.07 18.25
CA ASN A 302 -0.81 -22.03 19.71
C ASN A 302 0.40 -21.25 20.20
N ARG A 303 0.35 -19.92 20.04
CA ARG A 303 1.45 -19.02 20.38
C ARG A 303 1.02 -18.05 21.48
N ALA A 304 1.24 -18.49 22.72
CA ALA A 304 0.78 -17.76 23.91
C ALA A 304 1.45 -16.41 24.11
N ALA A 305 2.73 -16.28 23.71
CA ALA A 305 3.46 -15.02 23.82
C ALA A 305 2.84 -13.92 22.95
N GLU A 306 2.26 -14.28 21.81
CA GLU A 306 1.63 -13.39 20.83
C GLU A 306 0.10 -13.30 20.95
N GLY A 307 -0.50 -14.11 21.83
CA GLY A 307 -1.96 -14.18 22.01
C GLY A 307 -2.69 -14.79 20.82
N LEU A 308 -2.01 -15.66 20.06
CA LEU A 308 -2.51 -16.25 18.84
C LEU A 308 -2.87 -17.71 19.10
N PHE A 309 -4.17 -17.94 19.34
CA PHE A 309 -4.77 -19.26 19.55
C PHE A 309 -5.92 -19.42 18.57
N VAL A 310 -5.68 -20.15 17.48
CA VAL A 310 -6.68 -20.36 16.43
C VAL A 310 -6.41 -21.67 15.71
N THR A 311 -7.47 -22.46 15.47
CA THR A 311 -7.35 -23.73 14.74
C THR A 311 -7.92 -23.64 13.33
N ILE A 312 -7.50 -24.57 12.46
CA ILE A 312 -8.04 -24.67 11.11
C ILE A 312 -9.55 -24.96 11.15
N ASP A 313 -10.03 -25.70 12.15
CA ASP A 313 -11.46 -25.96 12.35
C ASP A 313 -12.26 -24.67 12.61
N GLU A 314 -11.68 -23.72 13.36
CA GLU A 314 -12.32 -22.42 13.60
C GLU A 314 -12.39 -21.57 12.34
N MET A 315 -11.30 -21.54 11.57
CA MET A 315 -11.29 -20.92 10.25
C MET A 315 -12.41 -21.52 9.38
N GLU A 316 -12.49 -22.85 9.30
CA GLU A 316 -13.51 -23.54 8.49
C GLU A 316 -14.93 -23.23 8.96
N ARG A 317 -15.13 -23.07 10.28
CA ARG A 317 -16.40 -22.62 10.87
C ARG A 317 -16.76 -21.20 10.44
N TRP A 318 -15.83 -20.24 10.57
CA TRP A 318 -16.05 -18.86 10.14
C TRP A 318 -16.35 -18.77 8.66
N ARG A 319 -15.63 -19.54 7.83
CA ARG A 319 -15.92 -19.65 6.40
C ARG A 319 -17.35 -20.08 6.14
N ARG A 320 -17.83 -21.16 6.77
CA ARG A 320 -19.22 -21.64 6.60
C ARG A 320 -20.22 -20.54 6.95
N ASN A 321 -19.99 -19.82 8.04
CA ASN A 321 -20.87 -18.74 8.48
C ASN A 321 -20.90 -17.56 7.48
N VAL A 322 -19.75 -17.19 6.90
CA VAL A 322 -19.69 -16.16 5.85
C VAL A 322 -20.35 -16.65 4.56
N GLU A 323 -20.09 -17.88 4.14
CA GLU A 323 -20.73 -18.48 2.95
C GLU A 323 -22.26 -18.55 3.11
N GLU A 324 -22.77 -18.85 4.32
CA GLU A 324 -24.21 -18.81 4.64
C GLU A 324 -24.78 -17.39 4.59
N ALA A 325 -24.06 -16.39 5.11
CA ALA A 325 -24.48 -14.99 5.04
C ALA A 325 -24.61 -14.52 3.59
N ILE A 326 -23.67 -14.93 2.72
CA ILE A 326 -23.73 -14.67 1.27
C ILE A 326 -24.91 -15.39 0.63
N ALA A 327 -25.11 -16.68 0.96
CA ALA A 327 -26.17 -17.50 0.38
C ALA A 327 -27.58 -17.01 0.76
N THR A 328 -27.76 -16.47 1.95
CA THR A 328 -29.03 -15.92 2.43
C THR A 328 -29.21 -14.43 2.15
N GLY A 329 -28.13 -13.74 1.74
CA GLY A 329 -28.12 -12.30 1.53
C GLY A 329 -28.28 -11.48 2.81
N THR A 330 -28.05 -12.09 3.98
CA THR A 330 -28.24 -11.45 5.29
C THR A 330 -27.10 -11.75 6.24
N VAL A 331 -26.82 -10.80 7.12
CA VAL A 331 -25.84 -10.97 8.22
C VAL A 331 -26.57 -11.00 9.55
N ARG A 332 -26.08 -11.83 10.48
CA ARG A 332 -26.62 -12.01 11.82
C ARG A 332 -25.82 -11.21 12.84
N LEU A 333 -26.52 -10.34 13.56
CA LEU A 333 -25.98 -9.51 14.62
C LEU A 333 -25.88 -10.29 15.95
N PRO A 334 -25.10 -9.82 16.94
CA PRO A 334 -24.94 -10.49 18.23
C PRO A 334 -26.26 -10.69 18.99
N ASN A 335 -27.22 -9.78 18.82
CA ASN A 335 -28.56 -9.86 19.41
C ASN A 335 -29.51 -10.86 18.71
N GLY A 336 -29.05 -11.55 17.67
CA GLY A 336 -29.83 -12.50 16.88
C GLY A 336 -30.66 -11.90 15.75
N GLN A 337 -30.74 -10.57 15.62
CA GLN A 337 -31.38 -9.91 14.48
C GLN A 337 -30.55 -10.07 13.21
N THR A 338 -31.19 -9.90 12.05
CA THR A 338 -30.53 -9.92 10.74
C THR A 338 -30.65 -8.58 10.02
N ARG A 339 -29.68 -8.27 9.17
CA ARG A 339 -29.75 -7.15 8.21
C ARG A 339 -29.26 -7.59 6.82
N PRO A 340 -29.64 -6.90 5.73
CA PRO A 340 -29.12 -7.21 4.39
C PRO A 340 -27.60 -7.15 4.34
N LEU A 341 -26.99 -8.05 3.56
CA LEU A 341 -25.56 -8.04 3.28
C LEU A 341 -25.27 -7.11 2.10
N ASP A 342 -24.35 -6.17 2.30
CA ASP A 342 -23.74 -5.37 1.26
C ASP A 342 -22.21 -5.61 1.21
N ILE A 343 -21.57 -5.15 0.13
CA ILE A 343 -20.14 -5.39 -0.10
C ILE A 343 -19.25 -4.74 0.97
N ASP A 344 -19.64 -3.60 1.52
CA ASP A 344 -18.86 -2.89 2.54
C ASP A 344 -18.90 -3.62 3.88
N THR A 345 -20.08 -4.11 4.27
CA THR A 345 -20.26 -5.00 5.41
C THR A 345 -19.46 -6.29 5.23
N LEU A 346 -19.52 -6.92 4.05
CA LEU A 346 -18.75 -8.13 3.77
C LEU A 346 -17.23 -7.89 3.86
N GLY A 347 -16.76 -6.73 3.41
CA GLY A 347 -15.35 -6.33 3.53
C GLY A 347 -14.89 -6.26 4.98
N ASN A 348 -15.67 -5.59 5.82
CA ASN A 348 -15.39 -5.50 7.26
C ASN A 348 -15.52 -6.86 7.99
N MET A 349 -16.38 -7.77 7.51
CA MET A 349 -16.48 -9.13 8.03
C MET A 349 -15.28 -10.01 7.68
N LEU A 350 -14.80 -9.93 6.43
CA LEU A 350 -13.76 -10.83 5.93
C LEU A 350 -12.36 -10.47 6.41
N GLU A 351 -12.04 -9.18 6.49
CA GLU A 351 -10.70 -8.71 6.86
C GLU A 351 -10.20 -9.33 8.18
N SER A 352 -10.84 -9.23 9.35
CA SER A 352 -12.00 -8.43 9.74
C SER A 352 -11.56 -7.12 10.38
N SER A 353 -12.35 -6.06 10.22
CA SER A 353 -12.13 -4.81 10.96
C SER A 353 -12.93 -4.75 12.26
N ALA A 354 -12.64 -3.74 13.09
CA ALA A 354 -13.42 -3.37 14.28
C ALA A 354 -14.88 -3.00 13.94
N LEU A 355 -15.21 -2.81 12.66
CA LEU A 355 -16.56 -2.52 12.16
C LEU A 355 -17.34 -3.78 11.76
N SER A 356 -16.75 -4.97 11.89
CA SER A 356 -17.44 -6.23 11.63
C SER A 356 -18.73 -6.29 12.47
N PRO A 357 -19.90 -6.59 11.86
CA PRO A 357 -21.18 -6.59 12.56
C PRO A 357 -21.27 -7.67 13.65
N ASN A 358 -20.48 -8.74 13.54
CA ASN A 358 -20.46 -9.84 14.50
C ASN A 358 -19.15 -10.64 14.39
N ARG A 359 -18.08 -10.13 15.00
CA ARG A 359 -16.74 -10.74 14.94
C ARG A 359 -16.68 -12.13 15.59
N GLU A 360 -17.51 -12.41 16.59
CA GLU A 360 -17.59 -13.73 17.21
C GLU A 360 -18.09 -14.79 16.22
N LEU A 361 -19.14 -14.46 15.47
CA LEU A 361 -19.74 -15.38 14.50
C LEU A 361 -18.90 -15.53 13.23
N TYR A 362 -18.35 -14.43 12.70
CA TYR A 362 -17.69 -14.42 11.40
C TYR A 362 -16.16 -14.45 11.46
N GLY A 363 -15.58 -14.27 12.65
CA GLY A 363 -14.14 -14.34 12.86
C GLY A 363 -13.35 -13.24 12.19
N SER A 364 -12.10 -13.57 11.84
CA SER A 364 -11.13 -12.70 11.16
C SER A 364 -10.40 -13.51 10.10
N ILE A 365 -11.10 -13.92 9.04
CA ILE A 365 -10.62 -14.94 8.10
C ILE A 365 -9.36 -14.45 7.39
N HIS A 366 -9.39 -13.30 6.71
CA HIS A 366 -8.26 -12.79 5.95
C HIS A 366 -7.01 -12.65 6.84
N ASN A 367 -7.10 -11.93 7.96
CA ASN A 367 -5.98 -11.66 8.86
C ASN A 367 -5.38 -12.96 9.42
N ASN A 368 -6.22 -13.92 9.84
CA ASN A 368 -5.68 -15.21 10.33
C ASN A 368 -5.05 -16.02 9.20
N GLY A 369 -5.51 -15.93 7.96
CA GLY A 369 -4.83 -16.59 6.83
C GLY A 369 -3.39 -16.10 6.61
N HIS A 370 -3.12 -14.81 6.87
CA HIS A 370 -1.75 -14.30 6.95
C HIS A 370 -1.00 -14.96 8.11
N SER A 371 -1.58 -14.99 9.32
CA SER A 371 -0.96 -15.58 10.51
C SER A 371 -0.64 -17.07 10.35
N PHE A 372 -1.59 -17.88 9.86
CA PHE A 372 -1.39 -19.32 9.61
C PHE A 372 -0.23 -19.56 8.63
N THR A 373 -0.18 -18.77 7.58
CA THR A 373 0.87 -18.92 6.57
C THR A 373 2.23 -18.47 7.11
N ALA A 374 2.26 -17.38 7.87
CA ALA A 374 3.48 -16.79 8.38
C ALA A 374 4.16 -17.61 9.48
N TYR A 375 3.45 -18.53 10.13
CA TYR A 375 3.97 -19.38 11.21
C TYR A 375 4.04 -20.86 10.88
N MET A 376 3.92 -21.28 9.62
CA MET A 376 4.01 -22.71 9.28
C MET A 376 5.32 -23.37 9.71
N HIS A 377 6.41 -22.60 9.83
CA HIS A 377 7.70 -23.09 10.32
C HIS A 377 7.77 -23.22 11.85
N ASP A 378 6.91 -22.54 12.59
CA ASP A 378 6.89 -22.56 14.06
C ASP A 378 5.48 -22.22 14.62
N PRO A 379 4.47 -23.09 14.44
CA PRO A 379 3.08 -22.77 14.81
C PRO A 379 2.82 -22.72 16.32
N GLU A 380 3.73 -23.28 17.13
CA GLU A 380 3.60 -23.42 18.59
C GLU A 380 4.72 -22.73 19.36
N HIS A 381 5.53 -21.90 18.71
CA HIS A 381 6.67 -21.19 19.32
C HIS A 381 7.73 -22.11 19.94
N ARG A 382 7.89 -23.33 19.42
CA ARG A 382 8.89 -24.29 19.92
C ARG A 382 10.31 -23.91 19.52
N TYR A 383 10.45 -23.15 18.43
CA TYR A 383 11.73 -22.76 17.86
C TYR A 383 12.11 -21.30 18.12
N LEU A 384 11.27 -20.57 18.86
CA LEU A 384 11.47 -19.14 19.14
C LEU A 384 11.59 -18.29 17.87
N GLU A 385 10.94 -18.72 16.79
CA GLU A 385 11.01 -18.05 15.49
C GLU A 385 9.91 -16.99 15.37
N GLN A 386 10.23 -15.93 14.61
CA GLN A 386 9.30 -14.86 14.25
C GLN A 386 8.40 -15.26 13.07
N PHE A 387 7.52 -14.36 12.63
CA PHE A 387 6.67 -14.58 11.46
C PHE A 387 7.42 -14.35 10.14
N GLY A 388 7.04 -15.07 9.08
CA GLY A 388 7.52 -14.82 7.72
C GLY A 388 6.90 -13.56 7.09
N VAL A 389 7.42 -13.15 5.93
CA VAL A 389 7.07 -11.87 5.25
C VAL A 389 5.58 -11.65 4.99
N ILE A 390 4.78 -12.72 4.92
CA ILE A 390 3.36 -12.61 4.65
C ILE A 390 2.58 -11.94 5.80
N ALA A 391 3.12 -11.91 7.03
CA ALA A 391 2.48 -11.23 8.16
C ALA A 391 3.03 -9.82 8.44
N ASP A 392 3.56 -9.12 7.44
CA ASP A 392 3.84 -7.68 7.55
C ASP A 392 3.37 -6.97 6.27
N GLU A 393 2.56 -5.93 6.43
CA GLU A 393 1.93 -5.21 5.32
C GLU A 393 2.94 -4.56 4.37
N ALA A 394 4.17 -4.28 4.79
CA ALA A 394 5.22 -3.76 3.92
C ALA A 394 5.99 -4.84 3.14
N THR A 395 5.82 -6.12 3.49
CA THR A 395 6.55 -7.24 2.85
C THR A 395 5.65 -8.30 2.25
N THR A 396 4.37 -8.33 2.59
CA THR A 396 3.47 -9.45 2.27
C THR A 396 3.30 -9.69 0.78
N MET A 397 3.27 -8.63 -0.04
CA MET A 397 3.13 -8.74 -1.50
C MET A 397 4.35 -9.40 -2.17
N ARG A 398 5.49 -9.50 -1.48
CA ARG A 398 6.68 -10.20 -2.01
C ARG A 398 6.43 -11.69 -2.19
N ASP A 399 5.58 -12.28 -1.35
CA ASP A 399 5.35 -13.72 -1.32
C ASP A 399 4.35 -14.17 -2.41
N PRO A 400 4.67 -15.16 -3.27
CA PRO A 400 3.71 -15.72 -4.22
C PRO A 400 2.39 -16.21 -3.59
N PHE A 401 2.42 -16.62 -2.31
CA PHE A 401 1.23 -17.10 -1.62
C PHE A 401 0.25 -15.98 -1.24
N PHE A 402 0.71 -14.73 -1.08
CA PHE A 402 -0.18 -13.58 -0.88
C PHE A 402 -1.28 -13.55 -1.95
N TYR A 403 -0.89 -13.74 -3.22
CA TYR A 403 -1.84 -13.72 -4.34
C TYR A 403 -2.78 -14.92 -4.34
N ARG A 404 -2.34 -16.09 -3.85
CA ARG A 404 -3.20 -17.26 -3.70
C ARG A 404 -4.23 -17.07 -2.60
N TRP A 405 -3.82 -16.44 -1.50
CA TRP A 405 -4.70 -16.09 -0.39
C TRP A 405 -5.71 -15.02 -0.80
N HIS A 406 -5.26 -13.91 -1.39
CA HIS A 406 -6.15 -12.85 -1.86
C HIS A 406 -7.03 -13.27 -3.04
N ALA A 407 -6.62 -14.24 -3.87
CA ALA A 407 -7.51 -14.84 -4.86
C ALA A 407 -8.64 -15.68 -4.24
N TYR A 408 -8.41 -16.30 -3.08
CA TYR A 408 -9.49 -16.93 -2.31
C TYR A 408 -10.42 -15.87 -1.71
N ILE A 409 -9.85 -14.81 -1.12
CA ILE A 409 -10.64 -13.72 -0.54
C ILE A 409 -11.48 -13.00 -1.61
N ASP A 410 -10.90 -12.67 -2.77
CA ASP A 410 -11.64 -12.12 -3.92
C ASP A 410 -12.74 -13.08 -4.38
N ASP A 411 -12.49 -14.39 -4.48
CA ASP A 411 -13.52 -15.37 -4.86
C ASP A 411 -14.74 -15.33 -3.91
N VAL A 412 -14.53 -15.11 -2.61
CA VAL A 412 -15.64 -14.94 -1.65
C VAL A 412 -16.42 -13.65 -1.94
N PHE A 413 -15.75 -12.54 -2.22
CA PHE A 413 -16.42 -11.30 -2.65
C PHE A 413 -17.17 -11.47 -3.98
N GLN A 414 -16.57 -12.16 -4.96
CA GLN A 414 -17.19 -12.44 -6.25
C GLN A 414 -18.45 -13.28 -6.09
N LYS A 415 -18.49 -14.27 -5.17
CA LYS A 415 -19.72 -15.02 -4.86
C LYS A 415 -20.86 -14.09 -4.41
N HIS A 416 -20.58 -13.04 -3.63
CA HIS A 416 -21.59 -12.04 -3.29
C HIS A 416 -21.99 -11.19 -4.50
N LYS A 417 -21.02 -10.69 -5.28
CA LYS A 417 -21.27 -9.89 -6.50
C LYS A 417 -22.02 -10.66 -7.60
N GLU A 418 -21.92 -11.99 -7.60
CA GLU A 418 -22.58 -12.91 -8.53
C GLU A 418 -23.88 -13.51 -7.97
N SER A 419 -24.21 -13.20 -6.71
CA SER A 419 -25.42 -13.70 -6.05
C SER A 419 -26.69 -13.01 -6.56
N ALA A 420 -27.86 -13.61 -6.26
CA ALA A 420 -29.16 -13.02 -6.57
C ALA A 420 -29.44 -11.69 -5.85
N TYR A 421 -28.64 -11.33 -4.84
CA TYR A 421 -28.79 -10.10 -4.06
C TYR A 421 -28.08 -8.89 -4.70
N VAL A 422 -27.19 -9.14 -5.68
CA VAL A 422 -26.52 -8.10 -6.45
C VAL A 422 -27.01 -8.17 -7.89
N ARG A 423 -28.05 -7.39 -8.20
CA ARG A 423 -28.60 -7.38 -9.56
C ARG A 423 -27.59 -6.84 -10.58
N PRO A 424 -27.56 -7.40 -11.81
CA PRO A 424 -26.87 -6.81 -12.94
C PRO A 424 -27.32 -5.35 -13.18
N TYR A 425 -26.43 -4.55 -13.75
CA TYR A 425 -26.77 -3.18 -14.10
C TYR A 425 -27.85 -3.13 -15.18
N THR A 426 -28.82 -2.25 -15.02
CA THR A 426 -29.80 -1.97 -16.07
C THR A 426 -29.16 -1.11 -17.16
N ARG A 427 -29.75 -1.14 -18.35
CA ARG A 427 -29.35 -0.25 -19.45
C ARG A 427 -29.33 1.22 -19.02
N SER A 428 -30.31 1.69 -18.25
CA SER A 428 -30.36 3.08 -17.74
C SER A 428 -29.23 3.43 -16.77
N GLU A 429 -28.65 2.46 -16.07
CA GLU A 429 -27.51 2.69 -15.19
C GLU A 429 -26.19 2.77 -15.95
N LEU A 430 -26.12 2.11 -17.11
CA LEU A 430 -24.94 2.06 -17.98
C LEU A 430 -24.94 3.17 -19.05
N GLU A 431 -26.10 3.53 -19.57
CA GLU A 431 -26.24 4.53 -20.63
C GLU A 431 -26.00 5.97 -20.13
N ASN A 432 -25.53 6.81 -21.05
CA ASN A 432 -25.52 8.25 -20.91
C ASN A 432 -26.18 8.85 -22.17
N GLN A 433 -27.49 9.09 -22.09
CA GLN A 433 -28.30 9.42 -23.27
C GLN A 433 -27.81 10.68 -23.98
N GLY A 434 -27.62 10.57 -25.30
CA GLY A 434 -27.10 11.63 -26.15
C GLY A 434 -25.58 11.77 -26.15
N VAL A 435 -24.84 10.97 -25.38
CA VAL A 435 -23.38 10.91 -25.42
C VAL A 435 -22.96 9.70 -26.24
N GLN A 436 -22.20 9.94 -27.31
CA GLN A 436 -21.71 8.90 -28.20
C GLN A 436 -20.19 8.96 -28.33
N VAL A 437 -19.49 7.91 -27.90
CA VAL A 437 -18.06 7.75 -28.16
C VAL A 437 -17.88 7.37 -29.62
N ARG A 438 -17.07 8.15 -30.35
CA ARG A 438 -16.77 7.96 -31.77
C ARG A 438 -15.49 7.17 -31.97
N SER A 439 -14.46 7.48 -31.18
CA SER A 439 -13.20 6.75 -31.20
C SER A 439 -12.45 6.92 -29.88
N VAL A 440 -11.62 5.92 -29.60
CA VAL A 440 -10.70 5.88 -28.46
C VAL A 440 -9.35 5.45 -29.03
N SER A 441 -8.29 6.12 -28.62
CA SER A 441 -6.93 5.72 -28.98
C SER A 441 -5.94 6.09 -27.89
N VAL A 442 -4.78 5.43 -27.89
CA VAL A 442 -3.62 5.85 -27.12
C VAL A 442 -2.50 6.26 -28.06
N GLU A 443 -1.85 7.36 -27.71
CA GLU A 443 -0.74 7.91 -28.48
C GLU A 443 0.47 8.13 -27.58
N THR A 444 1.58 7.55 -27.98
CA THR A 444 2.90 7.76 -27.38
C THR A 444 3.68 8.70 -28.30
N PRO A 445 4.29 9.80 -27.81
CA PRO A 445 5.11 10.68 -28.64
C PRO A 445 6.22 9.90 -29.37
N GLY A 446 6.22 9.97 -30.71
CA GLY A 446 7.16 9.21 -31.55
C GLY A 446 6.92 7.69 -31.60
N GLY A 447 5.87 7.19 -30.97
CA GLY A 447 5.49 5.78 -30.97
C GLY A 447 4.42 5.44 -32.01
N GLN A 448 4.10 4.16 -32.12
CA GLN A 448 3.00 3.69 -32.97
C GLN A 448 1.65 3.95 -32.30
N PRO A 449 0.59 4.32 -33.06
CA PRO A 449 -0.75 4.43 -32.51
C PRO A 449 -1.19 3.14 -31.81
N ASN A 450 -1.94 3.27 -30.72
CA ASN A 450 -2.48 2.14 -29.96
C ASN A 450 -1.42 1.17 -29.41
N THR A 451 -0.18 1.65 -29.23
CA THR A 451 0.93 0.89 -28.65
C THR A 451 1.43 1.56 -27.38
N LEU A 452 1.46 0.80 -26.29
CA LEU A 452 2.07 1.17 -25.02
C LEU A 452 3.45 0.51 -24.93
N ASN A 453 4.49 1.29 -24.63
CA ASN A 453 5.86 0.80 -24.54
C ASN A 453 6.33 0.77 -23.08
N THR A 454 6.76 -0.39 -22.61
CA THR A 454 7.38 -0.59 -21.30
C THR A 454 8.87 -0.82 -21.44
N TYR A 455 9.64 -0.60 -20.37
CA TYR A 455 11.09 -0.78 -20.33
C TYR A 455 11.56 -0.90 -18.87
N TRP A 456 12.85 -1.15 -18.65
CA TRP A 456 13.44 -1.19 -17.31
C TRP A 456 14.10 0.14 -16.95
N MET A 457 13.95 0.59 -15.71
CA MET A 457 14.58 1.81 -15.20
C MET A 457 15.42 1.52 -13.95
N LEU A 458 16.59 2.15 -13.86
CA LEU A 458 17.46 2.14 -12.69
C LEU A 458 17.23 3.39 -11.84
N SER A 459 16.79 3.21 -10.60
CA SER A 459 16.52 4.29 -9.67
C SER A 459 17.30 4.15 -8.37
N ASP A 460 17.67 5.27 -7.78
CA ASP A 460 18.42 5.34 -6.52
C ASP A 460 17.47 5.66 -5.34
N VAL A 461 17.64 4.95 -4.22
CA VAL A 461 16.99 5.24 -2.93
C VAL A 461 18.06 5.45 -1.86
N ASN A 462 17.89 6.45 -1.01
CA ASN A 462 18.83 6.75 0.07
C ASN A 462 18.52 5.90 1.31
N LEU A 463 19.49 5.14 1.78
CA LEU A 463 19.36 4.24 2.94
C LEU A 463 19.82 4.88 4.24
N SER A 464 20.45 6.07 4.17
CA SER A 464 21.20 6.64 5.30
C SER A 464 20.36 6.81 6.55
N ARG A 465 19.05 7.12 6.43
CA ARG A 465 18.14 7.34 7.55
C ARG A 465 17.82 6.07 8.35
N GLY A 466 17.83 4.92 7.71
CA GLY A 466 17.48 3.62 8.31
C GLY A 466 18.70 2.73 8.55
N LEU A 467 19.91 3.27 8.42
CA LEU A 467 21.16 2.53 8.61
C LEU A 467 21.77 2.85 9.98
N ASP A 468 21.15 2.34 11.05
CA ASP A 468 21.55 2.61 12.43
C ASP A 468 23.05 2.43 12.71
N PHE A 469 23.60 3.34 13.54
CA PHE A 469 24.99 3.37 14.01
C PHE A 469 26.05 3.50 12.90
N SER A 470 25.67 4.00 11.72
CA SER A 470 26.59 4.32 10.62
C SER A 470 26.84 5.82 10.50
N ASP A 471 28.00 6.20 9.96
CA ASP A 471 28.32 7.60 9.70
C ASP A 471 27.27 8.28 8.81
N ASN A 472 27.10 9.59 9.00
CA ASN A 472 26.18 10.40 8.23
C ASN A 472 26.58 10.48 6.74
N GLY A 473 25.71 11.11 5.95
CA GLY A 473 25.87 11.27 4.52
C GLY A 473 25.08 10.23 3.72
N PRO A 474 24.67 10.56 2.48
CA PRO A 474 23.85 9.67 1.67
C PRO A 474 24.53 8.33 1.39
N VAL A 475 23.77 7.24 1.42
CA VAL A 475 24.20 5.92 0.94
C VAL A 475 23.09 5.41 0.04
N TYR A 476 23.37 5.32 -1.26
CA TYR A 476 22.34 4.97 -2.24
C TYR A 476 22.36 3.48 -2.56
N ALA A 477 21.18 2.88 -2.63
CA ALA A 477 20.97 1.62 -3.35
C ALA A 477 20.30 1.91 -4.70
N ARG A 478 20.85 1.32 -5.77
CA ARG A 478 20.33 1.42 -7.13
C ARG A 478 19.59 0.14 -7.48
N PHE A 479 18.29 0.23 -7.67
CA PHE A 479 17.42 -0.90 -7.99
C PHE A 479 16.81 -0.75 -9.39
N THR A 480 16.49 -1.89 -10.02
CA THR A 480 15.82 -1.92 -11.32
C THR A 480 14.33 -2.17 -11.13
N HIS A 481 13.49 -1.37 -11.77
CA HIS A 481 12.03 -1.55 -11.76
C HIS A 481 11.45 -1.39 -13.16
N LEU A 482 10.21 -1.88 -13.37
CA LEU A 482 9.48 -1.66 -14.62
C LEU A 482 9.15 -0.17 -14.76
N ASN A 483 9.06 0.32 -15.98
CA ASN A 483 8.52 1.63 -16.29
C ASN A 483 7.86 1.64 -17.68
N TYR A 484 7.20 2.74 -18.04
CA TYR A 484 6.52 2.89 -19.32
C TYR A 484 6.76 4.27 -19.94
N ARG A 485 6.68 4.36 -21.27
CA ARG A 485 6.77 5.63 -22.00
C ARG A 485 5.47 6.40 -21.83
N HIS A 486 5.56 7.66 -21.43
CA HIS A 486 4.37 8.49 -21.25
C HIS A 486 3.54 8.52 -22.54
N PHE A 487 2.24 8.33 -22.38
CA PHE A 487 1.26 8.36 -23.46
C PHE A 487 0.06 9.21 -23.05
N SER A 488 -0.78 9.54 -24.03
CA SER A 488 -2.07 10.20 -23.83
C SER A 488 -3.22 9.37 -24.39
N TYR A 489 -4.35 9.37 -23.70
CA TYR A 489 -5.62 8.90 -24.23
C TYR A 489 -6.22 10.03 -25.09
N ARG A 490 -6.70 9.68 -26.29
CA ARG A 490 -7.56 10.57 -27.10
C ARG A 490 -8.92 9.94 -27.30
N ILE A 491 -9.95 10.64 -26.86
CA ILE A 491 -11.33 10.16 -26.84
C ILE A 491 -12.20 11.18 -27.58
N ASN A 492 -12.71 10.80 -28.75
CA ASN A 492 -13.62 11.65 -29.53
C ASN A 492 -15.05 11.29 -29.19
N VAL A 493 -15.84 12.30 -28.83
CA VAL A 493 -17.19 12.14 -28.30
C VAL A 493 -18.12 13.12 -28.96
N ASN A 494 -19.30 12.68 -29.35
CA ASN A 494 -20.38 13.55 -29.81
C ASN A 494 -21.49 13.62 -28.74
N ASN A 495 -21.81 14.81 -28.27
CA ASN A 495 -22.92 15.07 -27.34
C ASN A 495 -24.07 15.74 -28.10
N THR A 496 -25.17 15.03 -28.31
CA THR A 496 -26.34 15.54 -29.05
C THR A 496 -27.28 16.38 -28.19
N GLY A 497 -27.02 16.51 -26.89
CA GLY A 497 -27.81 17.32 -25.96
C GLY A 497 -27.08 18.61 -25.53
N SER A 498 -27.53 19.19 -24.41
CA SER A 498 -26.90 20.36 -23.81
C SER A 498 -25.54 20.05 -23.17
N SER A 499 -24.77 21.10 -22.90
CA SER A 499 -23.52 21.00 -22.16
C SER A 499 -23.76 20.36 -20.78
N ARG A 500 -22.96 19.37 -20.43
CA ARG A 500 -23.13 18.57 -19.21
C ARG A 500 -21.80 17.97 -18.75
N ARG A 501 -21.73 17.53 -17.49
CA ARG A 501 -20.58 16.77 -16.98
C ARG A 501 -20.75 15.28 -17.25
N THR A 502 -19.62 14.58 -17.37
CA THR A 502 -19.55 13.11 -17.46
C THR A 502 -18.34 12.63 -16.67
N THR A 503 -18.41 11.38 -16.18
CA THR A 503 -17.24 10.71 -15.63
C THR A 503 -16.66 9.79 -16.70
N VAL A 504 -15.41 10.02 -17.09
CA VAL A 504 -14.63 9.14 -17.96
C VAL A 504 -14.03 8.04 -17.10
N ARG A 505 -14.23 6.79 -17.49
CA ARG A 505 -13.72 5.59 -16.82
C ARG A 505 -12.93 4.78 -17.83
N ILE A 506 -11.68 4.49 -17.52
CA ILE A 506 -10.75 3.82 -18.44
C ILE A 506 -10.30 2.51 -17.82
N PHE A 507 -10.43 1.41 -18.56
CA PHE A 507 -9.95 0.10 -18.17
C PHE A 507 -9.16 -0.54 -19.32
N ILE A 508 -8.23 -1.42 -19.00
CA ILE A 508 -7.66 -2.36 -19.98
C ILE A 508 -7.83 -3.79 -19.50
N THR A 509 -7.85 -4.73 -20.43
CA THR A 509 -7.92 -6.17 -20.13
C THR A 509 -7.17 -6.97 -21.20
N PRO A 510 -6.50 -8.09 -20.88
CA PRO A 510 -5.89 -8.95 -21.88
C PRO A 510 -6.93 -9.41 -22.91
N LYS A 511 -6.57 -9.47 -24.19
CA LYS A 511 -7.52 -9.87 -25.24
C LYS A 511 -7.83 -11.37 -25.24
N PHE A 512 -6.87 -12.18 -24.82
CA PHE A 512 -6.96 -13.64 -24.79
C PHE A 512 -6.60 -14.20 -23.42
N ASP A 513 -7.12 -15.38 -23.10
CA ASP A 513 -6.78 -16.12 -21.89
C ASP A 513 -5.47 -16.93 -22.04
N GLU A 514 -5.15 -17.76 -21.04
CA GLU A 514 -3.94 -18.61 -21.03
C GLU A 514 -3.83 -19.58 -22.22
N ARG A 515 -4.96 -19.91 -22.86
CA ARG A 515 -5.04 -20.84 -23.99
C ARG A 515 -4.95 -20.11 -25.32
N ASN A 516 -4.75 -18.79 -25.29
CA ASN A 516 -4.79 -17.90 -26.45
C ASN A 516 -6.16 -17.92 -27.18
N VAL A 517 -7.25 -18.06 -26.42
CA VAL A 517 -8.62 -17.95 -26.95
C VAL A 517 -9.35 -16.74 -26.37
N PRO A 518 -10.36 -16.18 -27.07
CA PRO A 518 -11.17 -15.10 -26.54
C PRO A 518 -11.85 -15.48 -25.23
N TRP A 519 -12.00 -14.50 -24.35
CA TRP A 519 -12.61 -14.71 -23.04
C TRP A 519 -14.12 -14.94 -23.11
N ILE A 520 -14.64 -15.65 -22.11
CA ILE A 520 -16.02 -15.48 -21.68
C ILE A 520 -16.09 -14.21 -20.84
N PHE A 521 -17.09 -13.35 -21.08
CA PHE A 521 -17.14 -12.03 -20.43
C PHE A 521 -17.21 -12.07 -18.90
N SER A 522 -17.86 -13.09 -18.31
CA SER A 522 -17.93 -13.29 -16.86
C SER A 522 -16.56 -13.46 -16.21
N ASP A 523 -15.58 -13.97 -16.96
CA ASP A 523 -14.19 -14.10 -16.52
C ASP A 523 -13.40 -12.84 -16.89
N GLN A 524 -13.58 -12.32 -18.11
CA GLN A 524 -12.86 -11.14 -18.59
C GLN A 524 -13.09 -9.91 -17.71
N ARG A 525 -14.31 -9.73 -17.19
CA ARG A 525 -14.66 -8.60 -16.31
C ARG A 525 -13.76 -8.54 -15.06
N LYS A 526 -13.30 -9.69 -14.57
CA LYS A 526 -12.43 -9.81 -13.38
C LYS A 526 -10.97 -9.49 -13.71
N MET A 527 -10.62 -9.43 -14.99
CA MET A 527 -9.30 -9.06 -15.52
C MET A 527 -9.24 -7.60 -15.95
N CYS A 528 -10.36 -6.87 -15.92
CA CYS A 528 -10.39 -5.44 -16.22
C CYS A 528 -9.69 -4.65 -15.11
N ILE A 529 -8.53 -4.09 -15.44
CA ILE A 529 -7.79 -3.22 -14.53
C ILE A 529 -8.13 -1.76 -14.82
N GLU A 530 -8.52 -1.02 -13.78
CA GLU A 530 -8.77 0.41 -13.88
C GLU A 530 -7.45 1.10 -14.25
N MET A 531 -7.51 2.06 -15.17
CA MET A 531 -6.36 2.85 -15.63
C MET A 531 -6.50 4.33 -15.31
N ASP A 532 -7.74 4.85 -15.28
CA ASP A 532 -8.04 6.22 -14.87
C ASP A 532 -9.55 6.41 -14.63
N ARG A 533 -9.89 7.37 -13.76
CA ARG A 533 -11.26 7.85 -13.57
C ARG A 533 -11.26 9.36 -13.28
N PHE A 534 -11.91 10.14 -14.13
CA PHE A 534 -11.96 11.59 -13.98
C PHE A 534 -13.25 12.20 -14.52
N VAL A 535 -13.62 13.35 -13.99
CA VAL A 535 -14.79 14.12 -14.43
C VAL A 535 -14.37 15.15 -15.46
N THR A 536 -15.16 15.31 -16.53
CA THR A 536 -14.94 16.36 -17.52
C THR A 536 -16.27 16.96 -18.01
N VAL A 537 -16.19 18.13 -18.65
CA VAL A 537 -17.32 18.82 -19.26
C VAL A 537 -17.42 18.42 -20.73
N LEU A 538 -18.61 18.03 -21.17
CA LEU A 538 -18.96 17.82 -22.58
C LEU A 538 -19.78 19.00 -23.08
N ASN A 539 -19.28 19.73 -24.06
CA ASN A 539 -20.04 20.73 -24.79
C ASN A 539 -21.02 20.05 -25.78
N ALA A 540 -22.00 20.79 -26.30
CA ALA A 540 -22.86 20.29 -27.36
C ALA A 540 -22.05 20.07 -28.66
N GLY A 541 -22.32 18.98 -29.37
CA GLY A 541 -21.58 18.57 -30.56
C GLY A 541 -20.31 17.77 -30.24
N GLU A 542 -19.28 17.95 -31.06
CA GLU A 542 -18.04 17.19 -30.97
C GLU A 542 -17.12 17.70 -29.83
N ASN A 543 -16.54 16.75 -29.12
CA ASN A 543 -15.58 16.97 -28.03
C ASN A 543 -14.38 16.06 -28.26
N ASN A 544 -13.18 16.60 -28.10
CA ASN A 544 -11.93 15.85 -28.14
C ASN A 544 -11.28 15.92 -26.75
N ILE A 545 -11.34 14.81 -26.02
CA ILE A 545 -10.78 14.69 -24.68
C ILE A 545 -9.37 14.12 -24.82
N VAL A 546 -8.39 14.85 -24.30
CA VAL A 546 -7.00 14.40 -24.19
C VAL A 546 -6.65 14.27 -22.72
N ARG A 547 -6.15 13.10 -22.31
CA ARG A 547 -5.80 12.80 -20.92
C ARG A 547 -4.41 12.18 -20.87
N GLN A 548 -3.49 12.76 -20.09
CA GLN A 548 -2.14 12.22 -19.95
C GLN A 548 -2.13 11.03 -18.98
N SER A 549 -1.32 10.02 -19.29
CA SER A 549 -1.09 8.89 -18.38
C SER A 549 -0.57 9.30 -16.99
N THR A 550 0.16 10.42 -16.91
CA THR A 550 0.68 11.00 -15.67
C THR A 550 -0.37 11.68 -14.80
N GLU A 551 -1.61 11.81 -15.28
CA GLU A 551 -2.71 12.43 -14.53
C GLU A 551 -3.64 11.38 -13.90
N SER A 552 -3.32 10.09 -14.02
CA SER A 552 -4.19 8.99 -13.57
C SER A 552 -4.62 9.15 -12.11
N SER A 553 -5.91 8.92 -11.84
CA SER A 553 -6.49 8.93 -10.49
C SER A 553 -6.08 7.73 -9.62
N ILE A 554 -5.29 6.80 -10.17
CA ILE A 554 -4.88 5.56 -9.51
C ILE A 554 -3.48 5.69 -8.92
N THR A 555 -2.65 6.53 -9.54
CA THR A 555 -1.21 6.53 -9.29
C THR A 555 -0.73 7.78 -8.59
N ILE A 556 0.42 7.63 -7.93
CA ILE A 556 1.23 8.73 -7.40
C ILE A 556 2.57 8.77 -8.14
N PRO A 557 3.14 9.97 -8.35
CA PRO A 557 4.38 10.12 -9.08
C PRO A 557 5.56 9.52 -8.30
N PHE A 558 6.64 9.18 -9.02
CA PHE A 558 7.86 8.57 -8.44
C PHE A 558 8.40 9.38 -7.25
N GLU A 559 8.41 10.70 -7.37
CA GLU A 559 8.84 11.60 -6.30
C GLU A 559 7.96 11.55 -5.04
N GLN A 560 6.69 11.15 -5.15
CA GLN A 560 5.82 10.99 -4.00
C GLN A 560 5.99 9.60 -3.36
N THR A 561 6.34 8.58 -4.15
CA THR A 561 6.64 7.23 -3.66
C THR A 561 8.01 7.13 -2.98
N PHE A 562 9.06 7.77 -3.52
CA PHE A 562 10.45 7.49 -3.15
C PHE A 562 11.26 8.66 -2.60
N ARG A 563 10.79 9.91 -2.72
CA ARG A 563 11.69 11.05 -2.50
C ARG A 563 11.80 11.45 -1.02
N ASP A 564 13.04 11.72 -0.61
CA ASP A 564 13.34 12.46 0.61
C ASP A 564 12.78 13.88 0.53
N LEU A 565 11.82 14.16 1.42
CA LEU A 565 11.09 15.43 1.46
C LEU A 565 11.98 16.61 1.92
N SER A 566 13.20 16.35 2.41
CA SER A 566 14.19 17.36 2.82
C SER A 566 14.61 18.29 1.66
N ALA A 567 14.84 17.75 0.45
CA ALA A 567 15.44 18.47 -0.67
C ALA A 567 14.52 19.52 -1.35
N GLN A 568 13.22 19.53 -1.06
CA GLN A 568 12.26 20.51 -1.62
C GLN A 568 11.80 21.58 -0.63
N GLY A 569 12.23 21.51 0.65
CA GLY A 569 11.92 22.53 1.66
C GLY A 569 12.46 23.93 1.33
N ASN A 570 13.36 24.04 0.35
CA ASN A 570 14.00 25.29 -0.07
C ASN A 570 13.37 25.98 -1.30
N ASP A 571 12.19 25.56 -1.79
CA ASP A 571 11.44 26.36 -2.79
C ASP A 571 10.45 27.31 -2.09
N PRO A 572 10.78 28.61 -1.94
CA PRO A 572 9.94 29.60 -1.25
C PRO A 572 8.58 29.88 -1.93
N ARG A 573 8.25 29.18 -3.02
CA ARG A 573 6.96 29.27 -3.73
C ARG A 573 5.95 28.20 -3.35
N ARG A 574 6.31 27.19 -2.56
CA ARG A 574 5.39 26.11 -2.10
C ARG A 574 5.00 26.31 -0.63
N ASN A 575 3.99 27.14 -0.39
CA ASN A 575 3.59 27.58 0.96
C ASN A 575 2.62 26.65 1.72
N ASP A 576 2.35 25.43 1.26
CA ASP A 576 1.36 24.58 1.95
C ASP A 576 1.83 23.12 2.17
N LEU A 577 2.52 22.94 3.30
CA LEU A 577 3.01 21.67 3.84
C LEU A 577 1.91 20.84 4.52
N THR A 578 0.67 21.36 4.66
CA THR A 578 -0.39 20.79 5.53
C THR A 578 -1.00 19.45 5.06
N THR A 579 -0.41 18.83 4.05
CA THR A 579 -1.09 17.91 3.14
C THR A 579 -0.35 16.58 2.92
N PHE A 580 0.93 16.47 3.33
CA PHE A 580 1.83 15.44 2.81
C PHE A 580 1.65 14.00 3.37
N ASN A 581 1.02 13.80 4.52
CA ASN A 581 1.04 12.49 5.21
C ASN A 581 0.10 11.43 4.62
N TYR A 582 -0.95 11.84 3.90
CA TYR A 582 -1.84 10.91 3.19
C TYR A 582 -1.30 10.54 1.79
N CYS A 583 -0.31 11.30 1.30
CA CYS A 583 0.19 11.21 -0.06
C CYS A 583 1.00 9.94 -0.34
N GLY A 584 1.40 9.17 0.69
CA GLY A 584 2.07 7.88 0.47
C GLY A 584 1.13 6.81 -0.09
N CYS A 585 -0.19 6.94 0.08
CA CYS A 585 -1.15 6.01 -0.50
C CYS A 585 -1.39 6.31 -1.98
N GLY A 586 -0.96 5.41 -2.84
CA GLY A 586 -1.35 5.35 -4.25
C GLY A 586 -0.49 4.36 -5.03
N TRP A 587 -1.01 3.84 -6.13
CA TRP A 587 -0.26 2.89 -6.95
C TRP A 587 0.99 3.59 -7.55
N PRO A 588 2.16 2.96 -7.62
CA PRO A 588 3.31 3.62 -8.22
C PRO A 588 3.09 3.89 -9.71
N GLN A 589 3.35 5.13 -10.15
CA GLN A 589 3.18 5.53 -11.55
C GLN A 589 3.86 4.57 -12.52
N HIS A 590 5.09 4.15 -12.22
CA HIS A 590 5.88 3.28 -13.09
C HIS A 590 5.28 1.87 -13.29
N MET A 591 4.29 1.47 -12.47
CA MET A 591 3.54 0.22 -12.59
C MET A 591 2.11 0.41 -13.12
N LEU A 592 1.78 1.58 -13.69
CA LEU A 592 0.45 1.84 -14.25
C LEU A 592 0.08 0.80 -15.33
N VAL A 593 1.04 0.51 -16.22
CA VAL A 593 0.88 -0.37 -17.38
C VAL A 593 1.50 -1.74 -17.10
N PRO A 594 0.81 -2.86 -17.43
CA PRO A 594 1.39 -4.20 -17.38
C PRO A 594 2.70 -4.33 -18.15
N LYS A 595 3.59 -5.27 -17.80
CA LYS A 595 4.88 -5.43 -18.50
C LYS A 595 4.72 -5.67 -20.00
N GLY A 596 3.73 -6.48 -20.40
CA GLY A 596 3.62 -6.97 -21.76
C GLY A 596 4.76 -7.91 -22.14
N THR A 597 5.01 -8.05 -23.44
CA THR A 597 6.02 -8.94 -24.01
C THR A 597 6.84 -8.21 -25.07
N GLU A 598 8.04 -8.70 -25.39
CA GLU A 598 8.88 -8.10 -26.44
C GLU A 598 8.19 -8.16 -27.82
N ALA A 599 7.44 -9.23 -28.08
CA ALA A 599 6.64 -9.39 -29.30
C ALA A 599 5.38 -8.50 -29.33
N GLY A 600 4.99 -7.91 -28.19
CA GLY A 600 3.74 -7.18 -28.03
C GLY A 600 2.61 -8.09 -27.55
N MET A 601 2.06 -7.78 -26.38
CA MET A 601 0.91 -8.48 -25.81
C MET A 601 -0.40 -7.77 -26.21
N PRO A 602 -1.39 -8.48 -26.79
CA PRO A 602 -2.66 -7.87 -27.18
C PRO A 602 -3.57 -7.62 -25.98
N PHE A 603 -4.04 -6.39 -25.85
CA PHE A 603 -4.98 -5.92 -24.84
C PHE A 603 -6.16 -5.21 -25.51
N GLN A 604 -7.24 -5.05 -24.75
CA GLN A 604 -8.39 -4.24 -25.14
C GLN A 604 -8.51 -3.06 -24.19
N LEU A 605 -8.51 -1.85 -24.73
CA LEU A 605 -8.78 -0.60 -24.05
C LEU A 605 -10.28 -0.30 -24.09
N PHE A 606 -10.88 -0.22 -22.92
CA PHE A 606 -12.27 0.14 -22.71
C PHE A 606 -12.37 1.54 -22.10
N VAL A 607 -13.23 2.38 -22.67
CA VAL A 607 -13.56 3.70 -22.14
C VAL A 607 -15.06 3.84 -22.03
N MET A 608 -15.53 4.36 -20.90
CA MET A 608 -16.93 4.67 -20.65
C MET A 608 -17.10 6.11 -20.20
N LEU A 609 -18.10 6.80 -20.76
CA LEU A 609 -18.55 8.11 -20.31
C LEU A 609 -19.88 7.97 -19.57
N SER A 610 -19.83 7.80 -18.25
CA SER A 610 -21.02 7.58 -17.43
C SER A 610 -21.76 8.89 -17.11
N ASN A 611 -23.05 8.76 -16.82
CA ASN A 611 -23.90 9.88 -16.44
C ASN A 611 -23.48 10.42 -15.06
N TYR A 612 -22.96 11.66 -15.05
CA TYR A 612 -22.43 12.31 -13.85
C TYR A 612 -23.47 12.45 -12.73
N ASP A 613 -24.76 12.58 -13.03
CA ASP A 613 -25.80 12.71 -12.01
C ASP A 613 -25.98 11.44 -11.16
N LEU A 614 -25.58 10.28 -11.68
CA LEU A 614 -25.56 9.01 -10.96
C LEU A 614 -24.21 8.73 -10.29
N ASP A 615 -23.18 9.49 -10.64
CA ASP A 615 -21.80 9.29 -10.17
C ASP A 615 -21.42 10.27 -9.06
N ARG A 616 -21.95 11.49 -9.10
CA ARG A 616 -21.51 12.58 -8.23
C ARG A 616 -21.80 12.33 -6.75
N ILE A 617 -20.91 12.83 -5.91
CA ILE A 617 -21.09 12.95 -4.47
C ILE A 617 -21.11 14.44 -4.14
N ASP A 618 -22.23 14.91 -3.59
CA ASP A 618 -22.36 16.29 -3.14
C ASP A 618 -21.60 16.43 -1.80
N GLN A 619 -20.39 16.99 -1.87
CA GLN A 619 -19.52 17.33 -0.74
C GLN A 619 -18.70 18.57 -1.08
N ASP A 620 -18.23 19.31 -0.07
CA ASP A 620 -17.38 20.47 -0.29
C ASP A 620 -16.10 20.05 -1.04
N ASP A 621 -15.73 20.80 -2.09
CA ASP A 621 -14.48 20.59 -2.85
C ASP A 621 -13.25 20.62 -1.90
N GLY A 622 -13.41 21.21 -0.72
CA GLY A 622 -12.37 21.35 0.30
C GLY A 622 -11.22 22.21 -0.20
N LYS A 623 -10.10 22.18 0.50
CA LYS A 623 -8.85 22.74 -0.03
C LYS A 623 -8.20 21.71 -0.93
N GLN A 624 -7.78 22.12 -2.12
CA GLN A 624 -6.97 21.30 -3.01
C GLN A 624 -5.69 20.88 -2.26
N LEU A 625 -5.43 19.58 -2.21
CA LEU A 625 -4.22 19.07 -1.59
C LEU A 625 -2.97 19.48 -2.41
N THR A 626 -1.83 19.70 -1.77
CA THR A 626 -0.56 20.02 -2.46
C THR A 626 0.14 18.81 -3.09
N CYS A 627 -0.37 17.60 -2.86
CA CYS A 627 0.10 16.36 -3.47
C CYS A 627 -0.99 15.73 -4.34
N VAL A 628 -0.61 14.72 -5.15
CA VAL A 628 -1.55 13.98 -5.98
C VAL A 628 -2.35 13.01 -5.11
N GLU A 629 -3.68 13.12 -5.14
CA GLU A 629 -4.60 12.19 -4.48
C GLU A 629 -4.98 11.04 -5.43
N ALA A 630 -4.41 9.85 -5.19
CA ALA A 630 -4.72 8.61 -5.91
C ALA A 630 -6.08 8.01 -5.46
N SER A 631 -7.16 8.76 -5.72
CA SER A 631 -8.46 8.48 -5.14
C SER A 631 -9.12 7.16 -5.54
N SER A 632 -8.70 6.52 -6.63
CA SER A 632 -9.28 5.24 -7.05
C SER A 632 -9.06 4.13 -6.00
N PHE A 633 -7.84 4.00 -5.47
CA PHE A 633 -7.50 2.99 -4.45
C PHE A 633 -7.42 3.55 -3.03
N CYS A 634 -7.23 4.86 -2.89
CA CYS A 634 -7.02 5.46 -1.57
C CYS A 634 -8.21 6.27 -1.08
N GLY A 635 -9.20 6.60 -1.92
CA GLY A 635 -10.27 7.53 -1.55
C GLY A 635 -9.77 8.98 -1.42
N LEU A 636 -10.42 9.77 -0.57
CA LEU A 636 -9.99 11.14 -0.27
C LEU A 636 -9.84 11.30 1.24
N LYS A 637 -8.80 12.01 1.69
CA LYS A 637 -8.59 12.23 3.13
C LYS A 637 -9.77 13.00 3.73
N ASP A 638 -10.31 12.49 4.84
CA ASP A 638 -11.40 13.11 5.62
C ASP A 638 -12.66 13.44 4.79
N LYS A 639 -12.87 12.76 3.67
CA LYS A 639 -13.97 12.97 2.71
C LYS A 639 -14.59 11.64 2.30
N LYS A 640 -15.74 11.71 1.63
CA LYS A 640 -16.36 10.54 1.00
C LYS A 640 -15.59 10.15 -0.25
N TYR A 641 -15.61 8.86 -0.57
CA TYR A 641 -15.09 8.33 -1.81
C TYR A 641 -15.76 9.07 -3.00
N PRO A 642 -14.99 9.63 -3.96
CA PRO A 642 -15.50 10.65 -4.89
C PRO A 642 -16.34 10.10 -6.07
N ASP A 643 -16.93 8.92 -5.91
CA ASP A 643 -17.77 8.27 -6.91
C ASP A 643 -18.84 7.42 -6.22
N ARG A 644 -20.11 7.76 -6.44
CA ARG A 644 -21.26 7.06 -5.86
C ARG A 644 -21.42 5.64 -6.40
N ARG A 645 -20.87 5.33 -7.57
CA ARG A 645 -20.94 3.98 -8.14
C ARG A 645 -20.18 2.99 -7.27
N ALA A 646 -20.53 1.71 -7.41
CA ALA A 646 -19.76 0.64 -6.81
C ALA A 646 -18.33 0.69 -7.36
N MET A 647 -17.35 0.45 -6.50
CA MET A 647 -15.96 0.42 -6.93
C MET A 647 -15.76 -0.74 -7.92
N GLY A 648 -15.15 -0.44 -9.07
CA GLY A 648 -15.06 -1.35 -10.21
C GLY A 648 -16.17 -1.23 -11.26
N PHE A 649 -17.11 -0.29 -11.10
CA PHE A 649 -18.11 -0.02 -12.13
C PHE A 649 -17.46 0.30 -13.49
N PRO A 650 -17.88 -0.36 -14.60
CA PRO A 650 -19.09 -1.19 -14.74
C PRO A 650 -18.86 -2.71 -14.65
N PHE A 651 -17.66 -3.18 -14.27
CA PHE A 651 -17.24 -4.59 -14.34
C PHE A 651 -17.34 -5.36 -13.01
N ASP A 652 -17.69 -4.70 -11.91
CA ASP A 652 -17.82 -5.33 -10.59
C ASP A 652 -18.94 -6.37 -10.53
N ARG A 653 -19.88 -6.35 -11.49
CA ARG A 653 -21.03 -7.27 -11.56
C ARG A 653 -21.07 -8.03 -12.89
N PRO A 654 -21.65 -9.24 -12.92
CA PRO A 654 -21.98 -9.91 -14.17
C PRO A 654 -22.96 -9.10 -15.04
N SER A 655 -22.82 -9.21 -16.35
CA SER A 655 -23.82 -8.72 -17.30
C SER A 655 -24.89 -9.78 -17.55
N SER A 656 -26.15 -9.34 -17.68
CA SER A 656 -27.27 -10.20 -18.07
C SER A 656 -27.54 -10.20 -19.57
N SER A 657 -26.95 -9.27 -20.34
CA SER A 657 -27.28 -9.04 -21.75
C SER A 657 -26.10 -9.20 -22.71
N ALA A 658 -24.87 -9.36 -22.20
CA ALA A 658 -23.66 -9.47 -23.02
C ALA A 658 -22.87 -10.72 -22.63
N THR A 659 -22.47 -11.50 -23.64
CA THR A 659 -21.62 -12.69 -23.46
C THR A 659 -20.16 -12.43 -23.82
N SER A 660 -19.87 -11.33 -24.52
CA SER A 660 -18.53 -10.80 -24.81
C SER A 660 -18.42 -9.33 -24.41
N LEU A 661 -17.19 -8.82 -24.24
CA LEU A 661 -16.96 -7.39 -24.02
C LEU A 661 -17.42 -6.54 -25.20
N GLN A 662 -17.38 -7.06 -26.42
CA GLN A 662 -17.86 -6.36 -27.62
C GLN A 662 -19.38 -6.16 -27.60
N ASP A 663 -20.13 -7.15 -27.10
CA ASP A 663 -21.59 -7.06 -26.95
C ASP A 663 -22.02 -6.15 -25.79
N PHE A 664 -21.11 -5.90 -24.84
CA PHE A 664 -21.35 -5.01 -23.71
C PHE A 664 -21.31 -3.52 -24.09
N ILE A 665 -20.76 -3.18 -25.26
CA ILE A 665 -20.53 -1.80 -25.68
C ILE A 665 -21.86 -1.08 -26.00
N LEU A 666 -22.10 0.02 -25.28
CA LEU A 666 -23.18 0.97 -25.49
C LEU A 666 -22.68 2.24 -26.21
N PRO A 667 -23.56 3.14 -26.71
CA PRO A 667 -23.12 4.34 -27.42
C PRO A 667 -22.13 5.22 -26.65
N ASN A 668 -22.23 5.30 -25.33
CA ASN A 668 -21.32 6.06 -24.46
C ASN A 668 -20.06 5.28 -24.06
N MET A 669 -19.78 4.14 -24.68
CA MET A 669 -18.61 3.30 -24.45
C MET A 669 -17.81 3.15 -25.76
N GLY A 670 -16.49 3.00 -25.63
CA GLY A 670 -15.59 2.71 -26.73
C GLY A 670 -14.67 1.54 -26.37
N LEU A 671 -14.35 0.72 -27.38
CA LEU A 671 -13.43 -0.41 -27.27
C LEU A 671 -12.37 -0.29 -28.37
N GLN A 672 -11.10 -0.39 -28.01
CA GLN A 672 -9.97 -0.30 -28.92
C GLN A 672 -8.96 -1.40 -28.62
N ASP A 673 -8.56 -2.17 -29.62
CA ASP A 673 -7.43 -3.07 -29.46
C ASP A 673 -6.13 -2.26 -29.32
N ILE A 674 -5.31 -2.61 -28.34
CA ILE A 674 -4.00 -2.01 -28.09
C ILE A 674 -2.94 -3.10 -27.96
N THR A 675 -1.67 -2.72 -28.10
CA THR A 675 -0.53 -3.62 -27.89
C THR A 675 0.36 -3.07 -26.80
N ILE A 676 0.77 -3.92 -25.85
CA ILE A 676 1.75 -3.57 -24.81
C ILE A 676 3.06 -4.27 -25.15
N GLN A 677 4.08 -3.48 -25.51
CA GLN A 677 5.37 -3.99 -25.97
C GLN A 677 6.49 -3.62 -25.01
N LEU A 678 7.19 -4.64 -24.52
CA LEU A 678 8.40 -4.49 -23.72
C LEU A 678 9.59 -4.18 -24.62
N GLN A 679 10.19 -3.02 -24.41
CA GLN A 679 11.52 -2.69 -24.89
C GLN A 679 12.51 -3.19 -23.84
N ASN A 680 13.21 -4.29 -24.12
CA ASN A 680 14.15 -4.90 -23.17
C ASN A 680 15.48 -4.11 -23.09
N VAL A 681 15.35 -2.86 -22.69
CA VAL A 681 16.44 -1.90 -22.46
C VAL A 681 16.34 -1.41 -21.03
N THR A 682 17.47 -1.03 -20.46
CA THR A 682 17.54 -0.45 -19.11
C THR A 682 18.06 0.97 -19.20
N GLU A 683 17.33 1.92 -18.60
CA GLU A 683 17.68 3.34 -18.62
C GLU A 683 17.89 3.87 -17.21
N PRO A 684 18.86 4.78 -16.99
CA PRO A 684 18.97 5.47 -15.71
C PRO A 684 17.79 6.42 -15.52
N ASN A 685 17.24 6.47 -14.31
CA ASN A 685 16.24 7.46 -13.96
C ASN A 685 16.89 8.86 -14.04
N PRO A 686 16.31 9.80 -14.82
CA PRO A 686 16.84 11.17 -14.94
C PRO A 686 16.82 11.94 -13.61
N ARG A 687 16.16 11.39 -12.58
CA ARG A 687 16.08 11.96 -11.22
C ARG A 687 17.14 11.42 -10.26
N ASN A 688 17.96 10.46 -10.68
CA ASN A 688 19.05 9.98 -9.84
C ASN A 688 19.99 11.16 -9.49
N PRO A 689 20.58 11.16 -8.27
CA PRO A 689 21.57 12.15 -7.89
C PRO A 689 22.67 12.27 -8.96
N PRO A 690 23.10 13.48 -9.35
CA PRO A 690 24.17 13.64 -10.31
C PRO A 690 25.44 12.96 -9.74
N MET A 691 26.00 12.01 -10.47
CA MET A 691 27.33 11.50 -10.13
C MET A 691 28.33 12.60 -10.51
N SER A 692 28.87 13.32 -9.53
CA SER A 692 30.10 14.08 -9.74
C SER A 692 31.21 13.06 -9.98
N VAL A 693 31.64 12.97 -11.24
CA VAL A 693 32.83 12.22 -11.66
C VAL A 693 34.08 12.98 -11.23
#